data_AF-A0A2E7FYX2-F1
#
_entry.id   AF-A0A2E7FYX2-F1
#
_cell.length_a   1.000
_cell.length_b   1.000
_cell.length_c   1.000
_cell.angle_alpha   90.00
_cell.angle_beta   90.00
_cell.angle_gamma   90.00
#
_symmetry.space_group_name_H-M   'P 1'
#
loop_
_entity.id
_entity.type
_entity.pdbx_description
1 polymer ?
#
loop_
_entity_poly.entity_id
_entity_poly.type
_entity_poly.pdbx_seq_one_letter_code
_entity_poly.pdbx_strand_id
1 'polypeptide(L)'
;MVSITKSWPLGAMKWLALTSLVFLASLSPLVSAEDTFEETDILSSYSIAVQHAFNRCAEAPSHDGNWLVVSPIPMGMAAPYLSDAWLIEAHPNQIQYWLSSNRIEIACPEVVRDHEARWIPNDPDFSEQWHLQNTGQTNGGLSGEDANLTGAWESYRGTDVTIGIVDDGLDWDHPDLSSNYDSTNDYDYCNDDGNPSPSNWNAHGTAAAGVAAATGNNSLGVSGAAPDANLVGLLLIACNTYDSREAGALGHENQVIDIYSNSWGPSDDGSTLEAPGPLTVAAFENDVANGRGGLGNIITWAAGNGLDDDDDSNKDGYANARQTIAVTAITHQGDQTWYAEPGANILVAAHSDGGSPSEGITTTDIEGSAGYTNGDYTDTFGGTSSATPLVSGVIALMLEANANLTWRDVQHILVHTSRKNDPSDNSWATNGAGHDVSHKYGFGAIDAGYAVSLAENWTTVSPEINTTSGSRVIDTAIPDKPSPGISDTVTITDALLVEHVEVYVDIEHVFRGDLVITLTSPSGTESTLAQKQDDSNNDYNWMFSTVHNWDEYSTGNWTLSVVDDGNGDTGTWNDWELVIHGTSTVVDSDGDGLLDENETEIHNTDPFDIDTDDDSLSDGQEVLVTNTDPLDPDSDDDSLFDGLEVTLYGTNPLSNDTDSDGLTDAQEVLFYGSDPLVFDPDNDSDGWYWFQDCNDNDSMIYPGQTELLNGIDENCDGFWDDGFNMTDSDLDGIFDYPEYHIYGTNWTNSDTDGDNLTDGDELYIYSTDPLVPDADNDSDGWYWFQDCNDSNPWIHPTAPEILDDVDNDCDGDVDEDYLDIDSDLDGLLDLDEYNTHLTNPFDNDTDADGLDDGVEISITMTNPLIFDPDSDADGFRWFEDCDDNNSELNPDAIEIWDGIDQNCNNLVDEMVNRASQISVSPEHTELILNATSESLYLQTFVNISNESILDITIQWKFWYSDGQSVILSSESWIDIGPFDCESLTSSYVSDICSHDGITPAYEVSVAISDGYEIIQHSWTIKYMVWHPPSPQPEPEPEPTTPDNPDSPSDNADSSSSGFTLTPDKKIIIGLGSIVGVLGIIVLFTGRRRDPPPPMRLPPTDIPQMIGHRNFQRPPDEKFR
;
A
#
# COMPACT_ATOMS: atom_id res chain seq x y z
N MET A 1 -35.82 -2.47 -47.15
CA MET A 1 -35.89 -3.55 -48.17
C MET A 1 -35.07 -4.71 -47.61
N VAL A 2 -35.63 -5.80 -47.09
CA VAL A 2 -36.54 -6.81 -47.70
C VAL A 2 -35.74 -7.88 -48.47
N SER A 3 -35.83 -9.19 -48.20
CA SER A 3 -36.49 -9.91 -47.07
C SER A 3 -36.20 -11.44 -47.07
N ILE A 4 -36.03 -12.04 -45.88
CA ILE A 4 -36.68 -13.28 -45.36
C ILE A 4 -36.73 -14.56 -46.23
N THR A 5 -36.30 -15.73 -45.69
CA THR A 5 -37.03 -17.03 -45.58
C THR A 5 -36.09 -18.24 -45.31
N LYS A 6 -36.38 -19.25 -44.44
CA LYS A 6 -37.38 -19.40 -43.34
C LYS A 6 -37.14 -20.70 -42.51
N SER A 7 -37.50 -20.71 -41.21
CA SER A 7 -37.89 -21.85 -40.30
C SER A 7 -36.89 -23.02 -40.03
N TRP A 8 -36.63 -23.56 -38.82
CA TRP A 8 -37.43 -23.89 -37.58
C TRP A 8 -38.40 -25.10 -37.73
N PRO A 9 -38.74 -25.89 -36.66
CA PRO A 9 -38.56 -25.66 -35.21
C PRO A 9 -38.02 -26.87 -34.36
N LEU A 10 -38.17 -26.76 -33.03
CA LEU A 10 -38.02 -27.73 -31.91
C LEU A 10 -38.91 -29.00 -32.06
N GLY A 11 -38.89 -30.05 -31.22
CA GLY A 11 -38.13 -30.41 -30.00
C GLY A 11 -38.90 -31.45 -29.14
N ALA A 12 -38.50 -31.64 -27.87
CA ALA A 12 -39.11 -32.44 -26.77
C ALA A 12 -38.51 -33.83 -26.43
N MET A 13 -38.17 -33.99 -25.13
CA MET A 13 -37.99 -35.29 -24.45
C MET A 13 -39.34 -35.97 -24.15
N LYS A 14 -39.31 -37.21 -23.62
CA LYS A 14 -39.86 -37.51 -22.26
C LYS A 14 -39.53 -38.95 -21.79
N TRP A 15 -39.04 -39.02 -20.55
CA TRP A 15 -39.17 -40.10 -19.56
C TRP A 15 -38.29 -41.37 -19.62
N LEU A 16 -38.11 -41.93 -18.42
CA LEU A 16 -36.99 -42.77 -17.95
C LEU A 16 -37.50 -44.13 -17.44
N ALA A 17 -36.58 -45.09 -17.29
CA ALA A 17 -36.75 -46.39 -16.61
C ALA A 17 -37.76 -47.39 -17.25
N LEU A 18 -37.68 -48.72 -17.04
CA LEU A 18 -37.05 -49.46 -15.94
C LEU A 18 -36.52 -50.85 -16.39
N THR A 19 -35.40 -51.29 -15.81
CA THR A 19 -34.91 -52.69 -15.70
C THR A 19 -34.78 -53.58 -16.95
N SER A 20 -33.53 -53.92 -17.28
CA SER A 20 -33.14 -55.31 -17.62
C SER A 20 -31.69 -55.56 -17.23
N LEU A 21 -31.47 -56.33 -16.17
CA LEU A 21 -30.17 -56.64 -15.58
C LEU A 21 -29.72 -58.05 -16.00
N VAL A 22 -28.40 -58.28 -16.06
CA VAL A 22 -27.73 -59.56 -16.33
C VAL A 22 -27.77 -60.06 -17.79
N PHE A 23 -26.71 -59.77 -18.55
CA PHE A 23 -25.76 -60.84 -18.88
C PHE A 23 -24.33 -60.29 -19.12
N LEU A 24 -23.43 -60.61 -18.19
CA LEU A 24 -22.01 -60.24 -18.22
C LEU A 24 -21.18 -61.23 -19.07
N ALA A 25 -19.95 -60.81 -19.38
CA ALA A 25 -18.82 -61.63 -19.80
C ALA A 25 -18.92 -62.38 -21.15
N SER A 26 -18.60 -61.69 -22.25
CA SER A 26 -17.38 -62.03 -23.01
C SER A 26 -16.96 -60.96 -24.02
N LEU A 27 -15.95 -60.16 -23.68
CA LEU A 27 -14.84 -59.78 -24.56
C LEU A 27 -13.75 -59.08 -23.73
N SER A 28 -12.50 -59.50 -23.92
CA SER A 28 -11.31 -58.93 -23.27
C SER A 28 -10.80 -57.72 -24.07
N PRO A 29 -10.01 -56.80 -23.49
CA PRO A 29 -9.68 -55.53 -24.13
C PRO A 29 -8.81 -55.71 -25.38
N LEU A 30 -9.05 -54.86 -26.39
CA LEU A 30 -7.96 -54.35 -27.22
C LEU A 30 -7.49 -53.06 -26.56
N VAL A 31 -6.31 -53.11 -25.96
CA VAL A 31 -5.54 -51.92 -25.64
C VAL A 31 -5.16 -51.25 -26.96
N SER A 32 -5.55 -49.99 -27.15
CA SER A 32 -4.76 -49.11 -28.02
C SER A 32 -3.51 -48.78 -27.22
N ALA A 33 -2.33 -49.10 -27.73
CA ALA A 33 -1.11 -48.60 -27.14
C ALA A 33 -1.02 -47.11 -27.48
N GLU A 34 -0.83 -46.28 -26.47
CA GLU A 34 -0.18 -44.99 -26.66
C GLU A 34 1.31 -45.26 -26.83
N ASP A 35 1.92 -44.69 -27.87
CA ASP A 35 3.37 -44.77 -28.09
C ASP A 35 4.06 -43.79 -27.13
N THR A 36 4.17 -44.18 -25.85
CA THR A 36 5.03 -43.52 -24.86
C THR A 36 6.48 -43.77 -25.24
N PHE A 37 7.27 -42.71 -25.42
CA PHE A 37 8.68 -42.85 -25.78
C PHE A 37 9.54 -43.13 -24.53
N GLU A 38 10.75 -43.69 -24.72
CA GLU A 38 11.72 -43.75 -23.63
C GLU A 38 12.17 -42.32 -23.30
N GLU A 39 12.17 -41.99 -22.01
CA GLU A 39 12.63 -40.71 -21.46
C GLU A 39 14.07 -40.42 -21.91
N THR A 40 14.31 -39.23 -22.47
CA THR A 40 15.64 -38.83 -22.96
C THR A 40 16.11 -37.55 -22.31
N ASP A 41 17.37 -37.59 -21.91
CA ASP A 41 18.13 -36.51 -21.30
C ASP A 41 19.10 -35.95 -22.37
N ILE A 42 18.63 -34.97 -23.14
CA ILE A 42 19.37 -34.26 -24.19
C ILE A 42 19.69 -32.84 -23.74
N LEU A 43 18.80 -32.20 -22.97
CA LEU A 43 18.95 -30.84 -22.50
C LEU A 43 20.22 -30.68 -21.64
N SER A 44 20.53 -31.65 -20.77
CA SER A 44 21.78 -31.66 -19.98
C SER A 44 23.06 -31.72 -20.80
N SER A 45 22.98 -32.12 -22.08
CA SER A 45 24.13 -32.16 -23.00
C SER A 45 24.49 -30.80 -23.61
N TYR A 46 23.61 -29.79 -23.46
CA TYR A 46 23.89 -28.40 -23.80
C TYR A 46 24.63 -27.69 -22.66
N SER A 47 25.18 -26.50 -22.90
CA SER A 47 25.76 -25.68 -21.82
C SER A 47 24.68 -25.19 -20.85
N ILE A 48 25.04 -25.02 -19.57
CA ILE A 48 24.13 -24.54 -18.51
C ILE A 48 23.36 -23.28 -18.93
N ALA A 49 24.04 -22.28 -19.52
CA ALA A 49 23.40 -21.07 -20.06
C ALA A 49 22.32 -21.33 -21.13
N VAL A 50 22.46 -22.39 -21.94
CA VAL A 50 21.43 -22.80 -22.92
C VAL A 50 20.29 -23.56 -22.23
N GLN A 51 20.57 -24.33 -21.18
CA GLN A 51 19.55 -25.00 -20.38
C GLN A 51 18.62 -23.96 -19.70
N HIS A 52 19.18 -22.98 -18.99
CA HIS A 52 18.39 -21.87 -18.41
C HIS A 52 17.65 -21.05 -19.48
N ALA A 53 18.23 -20.86 -20.67
CA ALA A 53 17.54 -20.16 -21.77
C ALA A 53 16.35 -20.95 -22.33
N PHE A 54 16.38 -22.30 -22.28
CA PHE A 54 15.22 -23.12 -22.60
C PHE A 54 14.15 -23.06 -21.51
N ASN A 55 14.53 -23.14 -20.22
CA ASN A 55 13.58 -23.08 -19.10
C ASN A 55 12.79 -21.77 -19.10
N ARG A 56 13.47 -20.61 -19.08
CA ARG A 56 12.86 -19.27 -19.16
C ARG A 56 12.00 -19.04 -20.40
N CYS A 57 12.19 -19.84 -21.45
CA CYS A 57 11.36 -19.78 -22.66
C CYS A 57 10.16 -20.74 -22.59
N ALA A 58 10.26 -21.85 -21.87
CA ALA A 58 9.16 -22.80 -21.69
C ALA A 58 8.03 -22.25 -20.78
N GLU A 59 8.38 -21.32 -19.89
CA GLU A 59 7.45 -20.55 -19.05
C GLU A 59 6.66 -19.48 -19.84
N ALA A 60 7.04 -19.18 -21.09
CA ALA A 60 6.40 -18.12 -21.88
C ALA A 60 4.95 -18.46 -22.31
N PRO A 61 4.03 -17.47 -22.39
CA PRO A 61 2.61 -17.69 -22.68
C PRO A 61 2.32 -18.52 -23.93
N SER A 62 1.28 -19.35 -23.87
CA SER A 62 1.00 -20.38 -24.88
C SER A 62 0.75 -19.82 -26.28
N HIS A 63 1.71 -20.02 -27.19
CA HIS A 63 1.72 -19.41 -28.52
C HIS A 63 1.27 -20.34 -29.66
N ASP A 64 0.39 -19.83 -30.54
CA ASP A 64 -0.04 -20.50 -31.76
C ASP A 64 0.91 -20.10 -32.92
N GLY A 65 1.93 -20.90 -33.23
CA GLY A 65 2.96 -20.49 -34.19
C GLY A 65 4.16 -21.42 -34.31
N ASN A 66 5.35 -20.83 -34.42
CA ASN A 66 6.62 -21.56 -34.46
C ASN A 66 7.11 -21.89 -33.05
N TRP A 67 7.78 -23.02 -32.89
CA TRP A 67 8.36 -23.51 -31.64
C TRP A 67 9.73 -24.15 -31.90
N LEU A 68 10.68 -23.89 -31.00
CA LEU A 68 11.93 -24.63 -30.86
C LEU A 68 11.74 -25.73 -29.82
N VAL A 69 11.89 -27.00 -30.23
CA VAL A 69 11.72 -28.17 -29.34
C VAL A 69 12.96 -29.04 -29.30
N VAL A 70 13.29 -29.60 -28.15
CA VAL A 70 14.35 -30.63 -28.00
C VAL A 70 13.71 -32.01 -28.16
N SER A 71 14.24 -32.85 -29.06
CA SER A 71 13.68 -34.19 -29.31
C SER A 71 14.70 -35.17 -29.92
N PRO A 72 14.76 -36.43 -29.43
CA PRO A 72 15.53 -37.50 -30.05
C PRO A 72 15.00 -37.91 -31.45
N ILE A 73 13.85 -37.37 -31.88
CA ILE A 73 13.17 -37.71 -33.12
C ILE A 73 13.15 -36.48 -34.04
N PRO A 74 13.61 -36.59 -35.31
CA PRO A 74 13.52 -35.52 -36.28
C PRO A 74 12.09 -35.01 -36.51
N MET A 75 11.80 -33.81 -35.99
CA MET A 75 10.49 -33.16 -36.05
C MET A 75 10.63 -31.79 -36.71
N GLY A 76 10.21 -31.64 -37.97
CA GLY A 76 10.30 -30.36 -38.69
C GLY A 76 11.70 -30.05 -39.24
N MET A 77 12.19 -28.83 -39.02
CA MET A 77 13.50 -28.37 -39.47
C MET A 77 14.52 -28.49 -38.34
N ALA A 78 15.69 -29.06 -38.58
CA ALA A 78 16.76 -29.09 -37.57
C ALA A 78 17.16 -27.67 -37.18
N ALA A 79 17.21 -27.38 -35.88
CA ALA A 79 17.67 -26.09 -35.38
C ALA A 79 19.15 -25.87 -35.73
N PRO A 80 19.59 -24.64 -36.02
CA PRO A 80 21.00 -24.34 -36.20
C PRO A 80 21.73 -24.42 -34.85
N TYR A 81 22.97 -24.91 -34.87
CA TYR A 81 23.91 -25.00 -33.73
C TYR A 81 23.54 -25.94 -32.57
N LEU A 82 22.26 -26.19 -32.29
CA LEU A 82 21.79 -27.14 -31.29
C LEU A 82 21.56 -28.53 -31.91
N SER A 83 22.25 -29.56 -31.41
CA SER A 83 22.06 -30.94 -31.86
C SER A 83 20.78 -31.53 -31.27
N ASP A 84 19.96 -32.15 -32.13
CA ASP A 84 18.70 -32.80 -31.75
C ASP A 84 17.64 -31.85 -31.15
N ALA A 85 17.78 -30.54 -31.44
CA ALA A 85 16.70 -29.55 -31.36
C ALA A 85 16.14 -29.22 -32.75
N TRP A 86 14.88 -28.78 -32.79
CA TRP A 86 14.12 -28.64 -34.03
C TRP A 86 13.12 -27.48 -34.00
N LEU A 87 12.99 -26.78 -35.12
CA LEU A 87 11.99 -25.75 -35.37
C LEU A 87 10.76 -26.37 -36.05
N ILE A 88 9.59 -26.20 -35.43
CA ILE A 88 8.29 -26.74 -35.86
C ILE A 88 7.20 -25.66 -35.85
N GLU A 89 6.15 -25.88 -36.61
CA GLU A 89 4.88 -25.12 -36.54
C GLU A 89 3.87 -25.98 -35.77
N ALA A 90 3.32 -25.48 -34.66
CA ALA A 90 2.49 -26.26 -33.74
C ALA A 90 1.53 -25.38 -32.90
N HIS A 91 0.38 -25.96 -32.55
CA HIS A 91 -0.54 -25.41 -31.55
C HIS A 91 -0.12 -25.86 -30.13
N PRO A 92 -0.38 -25.09 -29.05
CA PRO A 92 -0.04 -25.47 -27.67
C PRO A 92 -0.55 -26.86 -27.24
N ASN A 93 -1.78 -27.22 -27.64
CA ASN A 93 -2.37 -28.55 -27.40
C ASN A 93 -1.55 -29.71 -28.00
N GLN A 94 -0.72 -29.45 -29.02
CA GLN A 94 0.17 -30.45 -29.63
C GLN A 94 1.52 -30.52 -28.89
N ILE A 95 2.03 -29.38 -28.45
CA ILE A 95 3.23 -29.28 -27.58
C ILE A 95 2.98 -30.05 -26.29
N GLN A 96 1.88 -29.76 -25.58
CA GLN A 96 1.49 -30.44 -24.35
C GLN A 96 1.35 -31.97 -24.54
N TYR A 97 0.71 -32.42 -25.62
CA TYR A 97 0.63 -33.84 -25.95
C TYR A 97 2.00 -34.50 -26.25
N TRP A 98 2.99 -33.75 -26.75
CA TRP A 98 4.34 -34.27 -27.00
C TRP A 98 5.21 -34.29 -25.74
N LEU A 99 5.04 -33.33 -24.84
CA LEU A 99 5.63 -33.37 -23.49
C LEU A 99 5.05 -34.57 -22.72
N SER A 100 3.72 -34.68 -22.63
CA SER A 100 3.01 -35.75 -21.90
C SER A 100 3.16 -37.16 -22.51
N SER A 101 3.93 -37.33 -23.59
CA SER A 101 4.28 -38.63 -24.19
C SER A 101 5.79 -38.89 -24.26
N ASN A 102 6.60 -38.05 -23.61
CA ASN A 102 8.07 -38.05 -23.62
C ASN A 102 8.66 -37.96 -25.04
N ARG A 103 7.93 -37.32 -25.97
CA ARG A 103 8.30 -37.21 -27.37
C ARG A 103 9.16 -35.97 -27.66
N ILE A 104 8.97 -34.91 -26.86
CA ILE A 104 9.88 -33.78 -26.76
C ILE A 104 10.21 -33.59 -25.27
N GLU A 105 11.40 -33.08 -24.99
CA GLU A 105 11.92 -32.90 -23.63
C GLU A 105 11.58 -31.49 -23.08
N ILE A 106 11.69 -30.48 -23.93
CA ILE A 106 11.29 -29.10 -23.65
C ILE A 106 10.86 -28.40 -24.94
N ALA A 107 10.06 -27.32 -24.82
CA ALA A 107 9.53 -26.53 -25.92
C ALA A 107 9.59 -25.03 -25.58
N CYS A 108 10.03 -24.22 -26.54
CA CYS A 108 10.20 -22.77 -26.43
C CYS A 108 9.47 -22.11 -27.62
N PRO A 109 8.52 -21.18 -27.42
CA PRO A 109 7.82 -20.52 -28.52
C PRO A 109 8.73 -19.50 -29.22
N GLU A 110 8.79 -19.55 -30.55
CA GLU A 110 9.59 -18.63 -31.37
C GLU A 110 8.81 -17.33 -31.61
N VAL A 111 8.69 -16.52 -30.56
CA VAL A 111 8.01 -15.22 -30.57
C VAL A 111 8.74 -14.24 -31.49
N VAL A 112 8.00 -13.58 -32.37
CA VAL A 112 8.54 -12.49 -33.20
C VAL A 112 8.86 -11.30 -32.31
N ARG A 113 10.14 -10.94 -32.22
CA ARG A 113 10.59 -9.69 -31.63
C ARG A 113 10.67 -8.64 -32.73
N ASP A 114 9.97 -7.54 -32.56
CA ASP A 114 10.32 -6.31 -33.28
C ASP A 114 11.55 -5.69 -32.60
N HIS A 115 12.44 -5.12 -33.40
CA HIS A 115 13.68 -4.50 -32.93
C HIS A 115 13.61 -3.00 -33.26
N GLU A 116 13.34 -2.19 -32.25
CA GLU A 116 13.49 -0.73 -32.31
C GLU A 116 14.98 -0.36 -32.40
N ALA A 117 15.28 0.94 -32.56
CA ALA A 117 16.66 1.43 -32.56
C ALA A 117 16.94 2.12 -31.22
N ARG A 118 17.81 1.51 -30.41
CA ARG A 118 18.31 2.05 -29.12
C ARG A 118 18.54 3.54 -29.18
N TRP A 119 18.08 4.23 -28.14
CA TRP A 119 18.43 5.63 -27.93
C TRP A 119 19.94 5.75 -27.76
N ILE A 120 20.52 6.69 -28.51
CA ILE A 120 21.95 6.98 -28.52
C ILE A 120 22.09 8.51 -28.53
N PRO A 121 22.87 9.09 -27.59
CA PRO A 121 23.18 10.52 -27.58
C PRO A 121 23.73 11.00 -28.94
N ASN A 122 23.47 12.26 -29.32
CA ASN A 122 23.86 12.80 -30.64
C ASN A 122 25.20 13.58 -30.61
N ASP A 123 25.90 13.43 -29.50
CA ASP A 123 26.88 14.35 -28.93
C ASP A 123 28.30 14.00 -29.42
N PRO A 124 29.15 14.98 -29.81
CA PRO A 124 30.29 14.71 -30.69
C PRO A 124 31.34 13.75 -30.13
N ASP A 125 31.50 13.71 -28.80
CA ASP A 125 32.55 12.93 -28.13
C ASP A 125 31.99 11.67 -27.44
N PHE A 126 30.67 11.41 -27.53
CA PHE A 126 30.03 10.16 -27.05
C PHE A 126 30.68 8.90 -27.65
N SER A 127 31.25 8.96 -28.87
CA SER A 127 31.97 7.81 -29.44
C SER A 127 33.19 7.40 -28.62
N GLU A 128 33.80 8.31 -27.87
CA GLU A 128 34.96 8.02 -27.02
C GLU A 128 34.54 7.60 -25.60
N GLN A 129 33.27 7.78 -25.20
CA GLN A 129 32.69 7.36 -23.92
C GLN A 129 32.43 5.85 -23.84
N TRP A 130 33.50 5.08 -23.93
CA TRP A 130 33.49 3.61 -23.97
C TRP A 130 32.84 2.95 -22.74
N HIS A 131 32.81 3.63 -21.59
CA HIS A 131 32.16 3.16 -20.36
C HIS A 131 30.63 3.13 -20.46
N LEU A 132 30.04 3.96 -21.33
CA LEU A 132 28.60 3.98 -21.65
C LEU A 132 28.25 3.02 -22.80
N GLN A 133 29.17 2.86 -23.76
CA GLN A 133 29.06 1.88 -24.85
C GLN A 133 30.44 1.46 -25.40
N ASN A 134 30.85 0.22 -25.11
CA ASN A 134 32.11 -0.35 -25.57
C ASN A 134 31.88 -1.17 -26.84
N THR A 135 32.11 -0.54 -27.99
CA THR A 135 32.13 -1.20 -29.31
C THR A 135 33.49 -1.81 -29.65
N GLY A 136 34.45 -1.77 -28.71
CA GLY A 136 35.86 -2.03 -28.99
C GLY A 136 36.52 -0.92 -29.81
N GLN A 137 36.05 0.33 -29.66
CA GLN A 137 36.61 1.50 -30.35
C GLN A 137 37.98 1.92 -29.77
N THR A 138 38.13 1.75 -28.45
CA THR A 138 39.35 1.99 -27.69
C THR A 138 40.40 0.93 -27.99
N ASN A 139 41.70 1.27 -27.91
CA ASN A 139 42.75 0.40 -28.47
C ASN A 139 43.10 -0.76 -27.53
N GLY A 140 42.22 -1.74 -27.42
CA GLY A 140 42.32 -2.86 -26.47
C GLY A 140 40.97 -3.25 -25.87
N GLY A 141 39.97 -2.35 -26.00
CA GLY A 141 38.64 -2.48 -25.41
C GLY A 141 37.95 -3.80 -25.75
N LEU A 142 37.40 -4.44 -24.72
CA LEU A 142 36.55 -5.62 -24.86
C LEU A 142 35.13 -5.16 -25.19
N SER A 143 34.66 -5.41 -26.42
CA SER A 143 33.32 -4.94 -26.80
C SER A 143 32.22 -5.65 -26.00
N GLY A 144 31.29 -4.86 -25.43
CA GLY A 144 30.30 -5.30 -24.44
C GLY A 144 30.80 -5.28 -22.99
N GLU A 145 32.02 -4.78 -22.74
CA GLU A 145 32.52 -4.48 -21.40
C GLU A 145 32.33 -2.98 -21.14
N ASP A 146 31.08 -2.65 -20.83
CA ASP A 146 30.52 -1.34 -20.51
C ASP A 146 29.38 -1.50 -19.48
N ALA A 147 28.81 -0.40 -19.01
CA ALA A 147 27.71 -0.38 -18.04
C ALA A 147 26.33 -0.72 -18.63
N ASN A 148 26.23 -1.11 -19.92
CA ASN A 148 24.99 -1.49 -20.62
C ASN A 148 23.85 -0.44 -20.64
N LEU A 149 24.16 0.83 -20.36
CA LEU A 149 23.22 1.95 -20.26
C LEU A 149 22.28 2.11 -21.47
N THR A 150 22.75 1.80 -22.67
CA THR A 150 21.96 1.91 -23.91
C THR A 150 20.76 0.96 -24.00
N GLY A 151 20.57 0.06 -23.03
CA GLY A 151 19.30 -0.65 -22.81
C GLY A 151 18.29 0.19 -22.01
N ALA A 152 18.71 0.71 -20.86
CA ALA A 152 17.86 1.49 -19.96
C ALA A 152 17.34 2.79 -20.62
N TRP A 153 18.19 3.49 -21.37
CA TRP A 153 17.86 4.77 -22.03
C TRP A 153 16.71 4.74 -23.05
N GLU A 154 16.24 3.55 -23.48
CA GLU A 154 14.99 3.43 -24.26
C GLU A 154 13.76 3.86 -23.45
N SER A 155 13.79 3.67 -22.13
CA SER A 155 12.76 4.08 -21.16
C SER A 155 13.25 5.24 -20.27
N TYR A 156 14.30 5.00 -19.49
CA TYR A 156 14.72 5.82 -18.33
C TYR A 156 16.09 6.47 -18.56
N ARG A 157 16.22 7.76 -18.21
CA ARG A 157 17.43 8.59 -18.35
C ARG A 157 17.75 9.42 -17.09
N GLY A 158 17.04 9.18 -15.99
CA GLY A 158 17.21 9.80 -14.68
C GLY A 158 16.23 10.94 -14.37
N THR A 159 15.15 11.10 -15.15
CA THR A 159 14.21 12.22 -15.02
C THR A 159 13.69 12.37 -13.59
N ASP A 160 13.62 13.61 -13.10
CA ASP A 160 13.15 14.00 -11.76
C ASP A 160 13.93 13.42 -10.56
N VAL A 161 15.03 12.67 -10.79
CA VAL A 161 15.97 12.20 -9.74
C VAL A 161 17.14 13.19 -9.58
N THR A 162 17.60 13.41 -8.34
CA THR A 162 18.63 14.41 -8.02
C THR A 162 19.92 13.81 -7.44
N ILE A 163 21.05 14.11 -8.07
CA ILE A 163 22.39 13.65 -7.66
C ILE A 163 23.20 14.81 -7.06
N GLY A 164 23.56 14.69 -5.78
CA GLY A 164 24.48 15.58 -5.07
C GLY A 164 25.93 15.15 -5.26
N ILE A 165 26.74 16.01 -5.87
CA ILE A 165 28.18 15.77 -6.08
C ILE A 165 28.97 16.43 -4.95
N VAL A 166 29.48 15.62 -4.02
CA VAL A 166 30.20 16.06 -2.81
C VAL A 166 31.70 16.05 -3.08
N ASP A 167 32.28 17.19 -3.47
CA ASP A 167 33.64 17.21 -4.08
C ASP A 167 34.36 18.57 -3.98
N ASP A 168 35.29 18.89 -4.90
CA ASP A 168 36.15 20.09 -4.93
C ASP A 168 35.55 21.31 -5.64
N GLY A 169 34.39 21.13 -6.29
CA GLY A 169 33.54 22.14 -6.91
C GLY A 169 32.87 21.67 -8.22
N LEU A 170 31.73 22.28 -8.57
CA LEU A 170 30.95 21.97 -9.78
C LEU A 170 30.81 23.23 -10.64
N ASP A 171 31.35 23.19 -11.86
CA ASP A 171 31.26 24.30 -12.84
C ASP A 171 29.85 24.40 -13.43
N TRP A 172 28.92 24.94 -12.64
CA TRP A 172 27.48 24.86 -12.92
C TRP A 172 27.01 25.61 -14.18
N ASP A 173 27.77 26.58 -14.69
CA ASP A 173 27.47 27.29 -15.96
C ASP A 173 27.99 26.50 -17.19
N HIS A 174 28.60 25.32 -16.97
CA HIS A 174 29.12 24.47 -18.04
C HIS A 174 28.00 24.04 -19.01
N PRO A 175 28.22 24.07 -20.34
CA PRO A 175 27.16 23.83 -21.32
C PRO A 175 26.48 22.45 -21.27
N ASP A 176 27.15 21.43 -20.75
CA ASP A 176 26.60 20.07 -20.56
C ASP A 176 26.10 19.79 -19.13
N LEU A 177 26.21 20.74 -18.18
CA LEU A 177 25.71 20.56 -16.80
C LEU A 177 24.55 21.53 -16.48
N SER A 178 24.64 22.76 -16.98
CA SER A 178 23.70 23.87 -16.71
C SER A 178 22.23 23.64 -17.10
N SER A 179 21.92 22.59 -17.86
CA SER A 179 20.55 22.22 -18.24
C SER A 179 19.74 21.66 -17.07
N ASN A 180 20.40 20.83 -16.24
CA ASN A 180 19.78 20.05 -15.18
C ASN A 180 20.32 20.47 -13.78
N TYR A 181 21.10 21.55 -13.71
CA TYR A 181 21.69 22.01 -12.45
C TYR A 181 20.68 22.75 -11.57
N ASP A 182 20.52 22.32 -10.32
CA ASP A 182 19.68 23.01 -9.35
C ASP A 182 20.48 23.96 -8.45
N SER A 183 20.45 25.24 -8.81
CA SER A 183 21.02 26.35 -8.03
C SER A 183 20.24 26.74 -6.77
N THR A 184 19.21 25.97 -6.39
CA THR A 184 18.38 26.26 -5.20
C THR A 184 18.90 25.56 -3.95
N ASN A 185 19.44 24.36 -4.13
CA ASN A 185 19.87 23.44 -3.07
C ASN A 185 21.39 23.17 -3.12
N ASP A 186 22.16 24.10 -3.70
CA ASP A 186 23.62 24.02 -3.80
C ASP A 186 24.34 24.65 -2.59
N TYR A 187 25.58 24.20 -2.33
CA TYR A 187 26.36 24.72 -1.20
C TYR A 187 27.88 24.63 -1.36
N ASP A 188 28.57 25.72 -1.02
CA ASP A 188 30.01 25.80 -0.79
C ASP A 188 30.28 25.73 0.73
N TYR A 189 30.58 24.53 1.21
CA TYR A 189 30.98 24.31 2.60
C TYR A 189 32.34 24.92 2.93
N CYS A 190 33.18 25.30 1.98
CA CYS A 190 34.48 25.90 2.26
C CYS A 190 34.40 27.40 2.56
N ASN A 191 33.49 28.12 1.91
CA ASN A 191 33.26 29.57 2.07
C ASN A 191 31.97 29.90 2.85
N ASP A 192 31.13 28.90 3.11
CA ASP A 192 29.83 28.99 3.80
C ASP A 192 28.80 29.87 3.03
N ASP A 193 28.67 29.67 1.71
CA ASP A 193 27.63 30.29 0.85
C ASP A 193 27.08 29.33 -0.25
N GLY A 194 25.96 29.69 -0.89
CA GLY A 194 25.33 28.91 -1.97
C GLY A 194 25.90 29.28 -3.34
N ASN A 195 27.09 28.78 -3.66
CA ASN A 195 27.71 28.80 -4.99
C ASN A 195 28.94 27.85 -5.04
N PRO A 196 28.81 26.57 -5.41
CA PRO A 196 29.90 25.57 -5.40
C PRO A 196 30.89 25.70 -6.59
N SER A 197 31.05 26.89 -7.19
CA SER A 197 31.91 27.07 -8.36
C SER A 197 33.38 26.73 -8.06
N PRO A 198 34.03 25.88 -8.86
CA PRO A 198 35.38 25.41 -8.57
C PRO A 198 36.44 26.51 -8.70
N SER A 199 37.50 26.36 -7.91
CA SER A 199 38.75 27.12 -8.11
C SER A 199 39.59 26.54 -9.25
N ASN A 200 40.54 27.32 -9.78
CA ASN A 200 41.52 26.79 -10.73
C ASN A 200 42.23 25.55 -10.15
N TRP A 201 42.25 24.47 -10.94
CA TRP A 201 42.74 23.12 -10.62
C TRP A 201 41.84 22.26 -9.72
N ASN A 202 40.67 22.74 -9.31
CA ASN A 202 39.64 21.94 -8.63
C ASN A 202 38.64 21.39 -9.66
N ALA A 203 39.06 20.41 -10.45
CA ALA A 203 38.31 19.93 -11.61
C ALA A 203 37.53 18.63 -11.37
N HIS A 204 37.68 18.06 -10.17
CA HIS A 204 37.32 16.68 -9.90
C HIS A 204 35.81 16.50 -9.79
N GLY A 205 35.12 17.36 -9.03
CA GLY A 205 33.66 17.38 -8.95
C GLY A 205 32.99 17.70 -10.27
N THR A 206 33.59 18.57 -11.07
CA THR A 206 33.09 18.94 -12.41
C THR A 206 33.21 17.78 -13.41
N ALA A 207 34.26 16.96 -13.31
CA ALA A 207 34.42 15.77 -14.13
C ALA A 207 33.53 14.61 -13.66
N ALA A 208 33.38 14.44 -12.34
CA ALA A 208 32.47 13.45 -11.75
C ALA A 208 31.00 13.74 -12.09
N ALA A 209 30.56 15.00 -11.98
CA ALA A 209 29.22 15.44 -12.37
C ALA A 209 28.87 15.06 -13.81
N GLY A 210 29.83 15.19 -14.75
CA GLY A 210 29.62 14.82 -16.14
C GLY A 210 29.48 13.32 -16.38
N VAL A 211 30.20 12.48 -15.62
CA VAL A 211 30.05 11.01 -15.69
C VAL A 211 28.68 10.59 -15.15
N ALA A 212 28.22 11.21 -14.06
CA ALA A 212 26.90 10.96 -13.51
C ALA A 212 25.78 11.42 -14.46
N ALA A 213 25.74 12.71 -14.82
CA ALA A 213 24.56 13.33 -15.44
C ALA A 213 24.87 14.54 -16.37
N ALA A 214 25.92 14.48 -17.20
CA ALA A 214 26.02 15.43 -18.32
C ALA A 214 24.81 15.30 -19.27
N THR A 215 24.25 16.42 -19.70
CA THR A 215 23.02 16.51 -20.50
C THR A 215 23.18 15.88 -21.88
N GLY A 216 22.73 14.64 -22.03
CA GLY A 216 22.79 13.92 -23.30
C GLY A 216 21.87 14.50 -24.38
N ASN A 217 22.18 14.19 -25.62
CA ASN A 217 21.40 14.53 -26.82
C ASN A 217 21.22 16.06 -27.06
N ASN A 218 22.10 16.89 -26.50
CA ASN A 218 22.09 18.36 -26.61
C ASN A 218 22.90 18.91 -27.81
N SER A 219 23.68 18.06 -28.51
CA SER A 219 24.64 18.39 -29.59
C SER A 219 25.92 19.11 -29.14
N LEU A 220 26.24 19.04 -27.85
CA LEU A 220 27.49 19.47 -27.20
C LEU A 220 28.20 18.21 -26.66
N GLY A 221 29.24 18.31 -25.83
CA GLY A 221 30.34 17.34 -25.82
C GLY A 221 29.97 15.88 -25.52
N VAL A 222 29.40 15.63 -24.34
CA VAL A 222 29.29 14.30 -23.71
C VAL A 222 27.90 14.02 -23.13
N SER A 223 27.62 12.75 -22.83
CA SER A 223 26.46 12.31 -22.05
C SER A 223 26.92 11.76 -20.70
N GLY A 224 26.16 11.98 -19.64
CA GLY A 224 26.28 11.22 -18.41
C GLY A 224 25.58 9.87 -18.51
N ALA A 225 25.68 9.08 -17.45
CA ALA A 225 24.92 7.84 -17.28
C ALA A 225 23.40 8.10 -17.08
N ALA A 226 23.04 9.18 -16.40
CA ALA A 226 21.69 9.70 -16.25
C ALA A 226 21.54 11.08 -16.92
N PRO A 227 21.43 11.15 -18.27
CA PRO A 227 21.47 12.42 -19.00
C PRO A 227 20.29 13.37 -18.74
N ASP A 228 19.19 12.89 -18.17
CA ASP A 228 18.00 13.69 -17.82
C ASP A 228 17.89 13.94 -16.28
N ALA A 229 18.87 13.50 -15.46
CA ALA A 229 18.88 13.70 -14.00
C ALA A 229 19.37 15.08 -13.57
N ASN A 230 18.88 15.54 -12.41
CA ASN A 230 19.26 16.81 -11.80
C ASN A 230 20.63 16.70 -11.08
N LEU A 231 21.39 17.79 -11.08
CA LEU A 231 22.69 17.90 -10.43
C LEU A 231 22.70 19.01 -9.38
N VAL A 232 23.20 18.66 -8.18
CA VAL A 232 23.48 19.60 -7.09
C VAL A 232 24.97 19.57 -6.78
N GLY A 233 25.61 20.75 -6.66
CA GLY A 233 27.02 20.87 -6.30
C GLY A 233 27.22 21.11 -4.81
N LEU A 234 27.98 20.23 -4.15
CA LEU A 234 28.31 20.32 -2.72
C LEU A 234 29.83 20.39 -2.55
N LEU A 235 30.37 21.61 -2.58
CA LEU A 235 31.81 21.85 -2.52
C LEU A 235 32.29 21.69 -1.07
N LEU A 236 33.05 20.61 -0.81
CA LEU A 236 33.51 20.18 0.51
C LEU A 236 35.04 20.08 0.61
N ILE A 237 35.69 19.35 -0.31
CA ILE A 237 37.11 18.95 -0.18
C ILE A 237 38.12 19.95 -0.76
N ALA A 238 37.65 21.07 -1.30
CA ALA A 238 38.49 22.18 -1.76
C ALA A 238 39.30 22.87 -0.64
N CYS A 239 39.02 22.53 0.62
CA CYS A 239 39.63 23.09 1.82
C CYS A 239 39.74 22.03 2.93
N ASN A 240 40.26 22.44 4.09
CA ASN A 240 40.24 21.59 5.27
C ASN A 240 38.80 21.34 5.75
N THR A 241 38.40 20.06 5.75
CA THR A 241 37.15 19.57 6.34
C THR A 241 37.32 19.27 7.85
N TYR A 242 36.23 18.87 8.49
CA TYR A 242 36.13 18.39 9.87
C TYR A 242 34.70 17.84 10.09
N ASP A 243 34.56 16.77 10.87
CA ASP A 243 33.31 16.05 11.21
C ASP A 243 31.97 16.81 11.01
N SER A 244 31.75 17.95 11.68
CA SER A 244 30.50 18.71 11.55
C SER A 244 30.22 19.35 10.18
N ARG A 245 31.20 19.34 9.27
CA ARG A 245 31.14 19.87 7.89
C ARG A 245 31.00 18.72 6.89
N GLU A 246 31.63 17.58 7.13
CA GLU A 246 31.38 16.32 6.42
C GLU A 246 29.91 15.89 6.63
N ALA A 247 29.48 15.82 7.90
CA ALA A 247 28.09 15.56 8.30
C ALA A 247 27.08 16.55 7.68
N GLY A 248 27.46 17.83 7.58
CA GLY A 248 26.61 18.85 6.98
C GLY A 248 26.42 18.64 5.48
N ALA A 249 27.49 18.30 4.75
CA ALA A 249 27.43 18.02 3.33
C ALA A 249 26.65 16.76 2.98
N LEU A 250 26.76 15.71 3.80
CA LEU A 250 26.06 14.44 3.57
C LEU A 250 24.56 14.54 3.87
N GLY A 251 24.17 15.20 4.96
CA GLY A 251 22.75 15.45 5.27
C GLY A 251 22.15 16.68 4.57
N HIS A 252 22.75 17.19 3.49
CA HIS A 252 22.33 18.46 2.87
C HIS A 252 21.08 18.28 2.00
N GLU A 253 19.98 18.95 2.36
CA GLU A 253 18.69 18.89 1.66
C GLU A 253 18.25 17.44 1.34
N ASN A 254 18.33 16.57 2.34
CA ASN A 254 18.15 15.12 2.21
C ASN A 254 16.72 14.63 1.85
N GLN A 255 15.79 15.58 1.65
CA GLN A 255 14.46 15.33 1.07
C GLN A 255 14.37 15.70 -0.42
N VAL A 256 15.43 16.30 -0.98
CA VAL A 256 15.51 16.75 -2.38
C VAL A 256 16.61 16.01 -3.13
N ILE A 257 17.75 15.75 -2.48
CA ILE A 257 18.84 14.95 -3.06
C ILE A 257 18.55 13.47 -2.84
N ASP A 258 18.39 12.70 -3.92
CA ASP A 258 18.21 11.25 -3.83
C ASP A 258 19.52 10.52 -3.56
N ILE A 259 20.59 10.94 -4.26
CA ILE A 259 21.87 10.22 -4.33
C ILE A 259 23.03 11.15 -4.00
N TYR A 260 23.84 10.82 -2.99
CA TYR A 260 25.10 11.49 -2.70
C TYR A 260 26.27 10.70 -3.32
N SER A 261 27.00 11.34 -4.24
CA SER A 261 28.20 10.77 -4.88
C SER A 261 29.46 11.30 -4.22
N ASN A 262 30.20 10.44 -3.53
CA ASN A 262 31.40 10.80 -2.75
C ASN A 262 32.65 10.14 -3.34
N SER A 263 33.50 10.96 -3.97
CA SER A 263 34.75 10.51 -4.59
C SER A 263 35.99 10.89 -3.78
N TRP A 264 35.89 10.78 -2.44
CA TRP A 264 36.90 11.23 -1.47
C TRP A 264 36.90 10.34 -0.22
N GLY A 265 37.97 10.37 0.57
CA GLY A 265 38.12 9.56 1.77
C GLY A 265 39.33 9.97 2.61
N PRO A 266 39.92 9.04 3.38
CA PRO A 266 41.21 9.17 4.05
C PRO A 266 42.39 9.35 3.07
N SER A 267 43.62 9.02 3.50
CA SER A 267 44.78 9.00 2.61
C SER A 267 45.15 7.57 2.22
N ASP A 268 44.92 7.24 0.96
CA ASP A 268 45.24 5.99 0.25
C ASP A 268 46.77 5.68 0.24
N ASP A 269 47.40 5.54 1.41
CA ASP A 269 48.87 5.49 1.59
C ASP A 269 49.42 4.17 2.14
N GLY A 270 48.59 3.12 2.14
CA GLY A 270 48.90 1.80 2.70
C GLY A 270 48.79 1.75 4.23
N SER A 271 48.75 2.90 4.90
CA SER A 271 49.05 3.02 6.33
C SER A 271 48.07 3.90 7.13
N THR A 272 47.10 4.51 6.47
CA THR A 272 46.04 5.27 7.14
C THR A 272 44.96 4.31 7.66
N LEU A 273 44.25 4.73 8.71
CA LEU A 273 43.11 4.01 9.30
C LEU A 273 42.26 5.07 10.00
N GLU A 274 41.27 5.59 9.28
CA GLU A 274 40.50 6.77 9.69
C GLU A 274 39.04 6.60 9.29
N ALA A 275 38.14 6.91 10.21
CA ALA A 275 36.71 6.72 10.09
C ALA A 275 35.97 8.06 10.19
N PRO A 276 34.75 8.16 9.65
CA PRO A 276 33.86 9.30 9.88
C PRO A 276 33.73 9.62 11.37
N GLY A 277 33.68 10.91 11.68
CA GLY A 277 33.41 11.37 13.03
C GLY A 277 31.97 11.07 13.48
N PRO A 278 31.66 11.24 14.78
CA PRO A 278 30.36 10.89 15.33
C PRO A 278 29.20 11.75 14.80
N LEU A 279 29.45 12.92 14.20
CA LEU A 279 28.40 13.68 13.51
C LEU A 279 28.20 13.14 12.10
N THR A 280 29.27 12.72 11.42
CA THR A 280 29.20 12.15 10.06
C THR A 280 28.49 10.79 10.06
N VAL A 281 28.78 9.93 11.06
CA VAL A 281 28.00 8.70 11.28
C VAL A 281 26.54 9.01 11.60
N ALA A 282 26.26 10.07 12.37
CA ALA A 282 24.88 10.47 12.66
C ALA A 282 24.15 11.08 11.43
N ALA A 283 24.88 11.63 10.45
CA ALA A 283 24.32 12.00 9.16
C ALA A 283 23.94 10.74 8.38
N PHE A 284 24.86 9.78 8.19
CA PHE A 284 24.57 8.50 7.54
C PHE A 284 23.31 7.81 8.10
N GLU A 285 23.19 7.66 9.43
CA GLU A 285 22.01 7.06 10.06
C GLU A 285 20.73 7.90 9.87
N ASN A 286 20.83 9.22 9.85
CA ASN A 286 19.70 10.12 9.57
C ASN A 286 19.24 10.04 8.11
N ASP A 287 20.19 9.93 7.18
CA ASP A 287 19.95 10.00 5.75
C ASP A 287 19.35 8.68 5.26
N VAL A 288 19.79 7.52 5.78
CA VAL A 288 19.14 6.23 5.47
C VAL A 288 17.79 6.02 6.18
N ALA A 289 17.52 6.71 7.30
CA ALA A 289 16.29 6.53 8.07
C ALA A 289 15.19 7.57 7.77
N ASN A 290 15.55 8.81 7.44
CA ASN A 290 14.62 9.92 7.22
C ASN A 290 14.67 10.47 5.79
N GLY A 291 15.76 10.22 5.04
CA GLY A 291 15.95 10.72 3.68
C GLY A 291 14.88 10.26 2.70
N ARG A 292 14.68 11.03 1.62
CA ARG A 292 13.71 10.69 0.54
C ARG A 292 12.33 10.29 1.09
N GLY A 293 11.78 11.05 2.04
CA GLY A 293 10.48 10.76 2.66
C GLY A 293 10.44 9.53 3.58
N GLY A 294 11.60 8.98 3.98
CA GLY A 294 11.73 7.76 4.78
C GLY A 294 12.20 6.52 3.99
N LEU A 295 12.38 6.63 2.67
CA LEU A 295 12.98 5.57 1.85
C LEU A 295 14.51 5.45 2.06
N GLY A 296 15.13 6.51 2.58
CA GLY A 296 16.57 6.63 2.79
C GLY A 296 17.30 7.12 1.54
N ASN A 297 18.23 8.07 1.71
CA ASN A 297 19.12 8.52 0.64
C ASN A 297 20.09 7.41 0.23
N ILE A 298 20.49 7.40 -1.03
CA ILE A 298 21.52 6.49 -1.53
C ILE A 298 22.86 7.21 -1.40
N ILE A 299 23.84 6.58 -0.75
CA ILE A 299 25.18 7.15 -0.59
C ILE A 299 26.17 6.25 -1.33
N THR A 300 26.79 6.74 -2.40
CA THR A 300 27.86 6.01 -3.10
C THR A 300 29.22 6.56 -2.71
N TRP A 301 30.20 5.65 -2.58
CA TRP A 301 31.54 5.97 -2.09
C TRP A 301 32.63 5.32 -2.93
N ALA A 302 33.69 6.06 -3.25
CA ALA A 302 34.86 5.53 -3.92
C ALA A 302 35.64 4.58 -3.00
N ALA A 303 35.90 3.35 -3.45
CA ALA A 303 36.57 2.33 -2.63
C ALA A 303 38.09 2.54 -2.41
N GLY A 304 38.66 3.68 -2.80
CA GLY A 304 40.09 3.98 -2.68
C GLY A 304 40.94 3.72 -3.94
N ASN A 305 42.18 4.21 -3.96
CA ASN A 305 43.13 4.18 -5.08
C ASN A 305 44.56 3.73 -4.67
N GLY A 306 44.72 3.20 -3.46
CA GLY A 306 46.00 2.87 -2.81
C GLY A 306 46.63 1.52 -3.17
N LEU A 307 46.11 0.75 -4.15
CA LEU A 307 46.64 -0.60 -4.46
C LEU A 307 48.15 -0.62 -4.79
N ASP A 308 48.66 0.40 -5.50
CA ASP A 308 50.09 0.46 -5.90
C ASP A 308 51.02 0.85 -4.71
N ASP A 309 50.43 1.32 -3.60
CA ASP A 309 51.07 1.58 -2.29
C ASP A 309 50.61 0.55 -1.20
N ASP A 310 50.01 -0.59 -1.63
CA ASP A 310 49.66 -1.78 -0.81
C ASP A 310 48.47 -1.61 0.17
N ASP A 311 47.46 -0.77 -0.16
CA ASP A 311 46.30 -0.51 0.71
C ASP A 311 45.08 -1.46 0.57
N ASP A 312 44.04 -1.29 1.40
CA ASP A 312 42.84 -2.13 1.51
C ASP A 312 41.61 -1.30 1.95
N SER A 313 40.53 -1.37 1.16
CA SER A 313 39.33 -0.54 1.26
C SER A 313 38.59 -0.67 2.60
N ASN A 314 38.76 -1.80 3.31
CA ASN A 314 38.20 -1.97 4.65
C ASN A 314 38.86 -1.06 5.72
N LYS A 315 39.95 -0.33 5.40
CA LYS A 315 40.54 0.71 6.27
C LYS A 315 39.94 2.10 6.08
N ASP A 316 39.22 2.35 5.00
CA ASP A 316 38.43 3.57 4.84
C ASP A 316 37.11 3.40 5.60
N GLY A 317 36.99 4.03 6.76
CA GLY A 317 35.78 3.92 7.59
C GLY A 317 34.53 4.56 6.96
N TYR A 318 34.66 5.32 5.88
CA TYR A 318 33.53 5.86 5.11
C TYR A 318 33.04 4.78 4.12
N ALA A 319 33.90 4.29 3.23
CA ALA A 319 33.58 3.21 2.28
C ALA A 319 33.28 1.85 2.96
N ASN A 320 33.67 1.68 4.23
CA ASN A 320 33.38 0.49 5.03
C ASN A 320 32.04 0.61 5.80
N ALA A 321 31.35 1.76 5.78
CA ALA A 321 30.08 1.95 6.48
C ALA A 321 28.89 1.33 5.72
N ARG A 322 28.04 0.57 6.44
CA ARG A 322 26.82 -0.13 5.94
C ARG A 322 25.88 0.75 5.11
N GLN A 323 25.79 2.04 5.43
CA GLN A 323 24.95 3.01 4.73
C GLN A 323 25.48 3.39 3.34
N THR A 324 26.72 3.01 3.00
CA THR A 324 27.39 3.43 1.77
C THR A 324 27.60 2.27 0.79
N ILE A 325 27.48 2.57 -0.49
CA ILE A 325 27.78 1.66 -1.59
C ILE A 325 29.24 1.89 -2.00
N ALA A 326 30.14 1.01 -1.54
CA ALA A 326 31.55 1.04 -1.93
C ALA A 326 31.73 0.59 -3.39
N VAL A 327 32.23 1.51 -4.22
CA VAL A 327 32.41 1.34 -5.67
C VAL A 327 33.89 1.22 -6.02
N THR A 328 34.27 0.07 -6.59
CA THR A 328 35.62 -0.18 -7.10
C THR A 328 35.72 0.02 -8.62
N ALA A 329 36.94 0.08 -9.15
CA ALA A 329 37.22 0.45 -10.53
C ALA A 329 37.75 -0.72 -11.38
N ILE A 330 37.22 -0.82 -12.61
CA ILE A 330 37.65 -1.78 -13.64
C ILE A 330 37.96 -1.09 -14.96
N THR A 331 38.89 -1.64 -15.74
CA THR A 331 39.33 -1.05 -17.01
C THR A 331 38.36 -1.34 -18.16
N HIS A 332 38.59 -0.75 -19.32
CA HIS A 332 37.94 -1.12 -20.60
C HIS A 332 38.21 -2.57 -21.09
N GLN A 333 38.89 -3.42 -20.32
CA GLN A 333 38.99 -4.87 -20.49
C GLN A 333 38.16 -5.67 -19.45
N GLY A 334 37.63 -5.03 -18.40
CA GLY A 334 36.90 -5.68 -17.30
C GLY A 334 37.80 -6.30 -16.23
N ASP A 335 39.11 -6.05 -16.27
CA ASP A 335 40.06 -6.37 -15.20
C ASP A 335 40.21 -5.21 -14.19
N GLN A 336 40.72 -5.52 -13.00
CA GLN A 336 41.02 -4.55 -11.94
C GLN A 336 41.99 -3.47 -12.45
N THR A 337 41.76 -2.21 -12.12
CA THR A 337 42.73 -1.14 -12.41
C THR A 337 44.00 -1.32 -11.56
N TRP A 338 45.04 -0.54 -11.86
CA TRP A 338 46.32 -0.61 -11.12
C TRP A 338 46.27 0.08 -9.75
N TYR A 339 45.19 0.80 -9.44
CA TYR A 339 44.97 1.55 -8.20
C TYR A 339 43.81 1.02 -7.35
N ALA A 340 42.82 0.34 -7.96
CA ALA A 340 41.60 -0.09 -7.27
C ALA A 340 41.90 -1.02 -6.10
N GLU A 341 41.66 -0.52 -4.88
CA GLU A 341 41.89 -1.29 -3.66
C GLU A 341 40.96 -2.51 -3.59
N PRO A 342 41.44 -3.62 -3.00
CA PRO A 342 40.57 -4.72 -2.62
C PRO A 342 39.93 -4.44 -1.25
N GLY A 343 38.83 -5.11 -0.96
CA GLY A 343 38.13 -5.07 0.33
C GLY A 343 36.90 -5.98 0.31
N ALA A 344 36.44 -6.40 1.49
CA ALA A 344 35.23 -7.22 1.64
C ALA A 344 33.93 -6.38 1.74
N ASN A 345 34.08 -5.06 1.92
CA ASN A 345 33.03 -4.02 1.90
C ASN A 345 32.54 -3.66 0.49
N ILE A 346 33.34 -3.94 -0.55
CA ILE A 346 33.05 -3.54 -1.94
C ILE A 346 31.78 -4.24 -2.42
N LEU A 347 30.75 -3.46 -2.78
CA LEU A 347 29.50 -3.99 -3.31
C LEU A 347 29.58 -4.20 -4.83
N VAL A 348 30.09 -3.21 -5.58
CA VAL A 348 29.99 -3.17 -7.04
C VAL A 348 31.25 -2.57 -7.68
N ALA A 349 31.55 -3.02 -8.90
CA ALA A 349 32.59 -2.44 -9.75
C ALA A 349 31.99 -1.62 -10.89
N ALA A 350 32.64 -0.53 -11.27
CA ALA A 350 32.27 0.25 -12.45
C ALA A 350 33.50 0.72 -13.25
N HIS A 351 33.26 1.07 -14.52
CA HIS A 351 34.30 1.32 -15.50
C HIS A 351 35.02 2.65 -15.29
N SER A 352 36.36 2.60 -15.26
CA SER A 352 37.24 3.76 -15.08
C SER A 352 38.56 3.61 -15.87
N ASP A 353 39.50 4.54 -15.71
CA ASP A 353 40.75 4.56 -16.47
C ASP A 353 41.67 3.37 -16.20
N GLY A 354 42.46 3.01 -17.21
CA GLY A 354 43.43 1.92 -17.12
C GLY A 354 43.40 1.02 -18.34
N GLY A 355 43.85 -0.22 -18.16
CA GLY A 355 44.00 -1.21 -19.24
C GLY A 355 45.41 -1.20 -19.85
N SER A 356 45.60 -1.97 -20.93
CA SER A 356 46.92 -2.04 -21.59
C SER A 356 46.83 -2.08 -23.12
N PRO A 357 46.99 -0.93 -23.81
CA PRO A 357 47.32 0.41 -23.30
C PRO A 357 46.23 1.01 -22.40
N SER A 358 46.66 1.95 -21.56
CA SER A 358 45.74 2.75 -20.74
C SER A 358 44.83 3.61 -21.61
N GLU A 359 43.55 3.61 -21.30
CA GLU A 359 42.51 4.51 -21.82
C GLU A 359 41.91 5.28 -20.65
N GLY A 360 41.39 6.50 -20.89
CA GLY A 360 40.78 7.36 -19.87
C GLY A 360 39.26 7.44 -19.97
N ILE A 361 38.62 8.08 -19.00
CA ILE A 361 37.20 8.44 -19.05
C ILE A 361 37.04 9.82 -19.72
N THR A 362 36.18 9.88 -20.73
CA THR A 362 35.80 11.11 -21.43
C THR A 362 34.57 11.75 -20.76
N THR A 363 34.73 12.97 -20.26
CA THR A 363 33.73 13.71 -19.46
C THR A 363 33.98 15.23 -19.53
N THR A 364 33.16 16.02 -18.84
CA THR A 364 33.27 17.49 -18.69
C THR A 364 34.53 17.91 -17.92
N ASP A 365 34.99 19.15 -18.14
CA ASP A 365 36.15 19.76 -17.49
C ASP A 365 35.86 21.26 -17.24
N ILE A 366 36.51 21.91 -16.27
CA ILE A 366 36.22 23.33 -15.96
C ILE A 366 36.56 24.22 -17.17
N GLU A 367 35.63 25.09 -17.58
CA GLU A 367 35.69 25.82 -18.86
C GLU A 367 37.09 26.42 -19.19
N GLY A 368 37.49 26.23 -20.44
CA GLY A 368 38.58 26.93 -21.11
C GLY A 368 40.00 26.52 -20.73
N SER A 369 40.43 26.75 -19.49
CA SER A 369 41.78 26.37 -19.00
C SER A 369 41.93 26.41 -17.48
N ALA A 370 40.85 26.19 -16.74
CA ALA A 370 40.88 26.09 -15.29
C ALA A 370 41.04 24.64 -14.80
N GLY A 371 40.58 23.67 -15.59
CA GLY A 371 40.57 22.26 -15.24
C GLY A 371 41.79 21.45 -15.68
N TYR A 372 41.57 20.16 -15.97
CA TYR A 372 42.62 19.21 -16.37
C TYR A 372 43.28 19.57 -17.71
N THR A 373 42.52 20.13 -18.65
CA THR A 373 42.93 20.36 -20.03
C THR A 373 43.06 21.87 -20.38
N ASN A 374 42.86 22.22 -21.66
CA ASN A 374 42.79 23.60 -22.16
C ASN A 374 41.57 23.73 -23.11
N GLY A 375 40.47 23.08 -22.73
CA GLY A 375 39.14 23.13 -23.28
C GLY A 375 38.15 22.73 -22.19
N ASP A 376 36.92 22.43 -22.58
CA ASP A 376 35.78 22.28 -21.66
C ASP A 376 35.45 20.79 -21.38
N TYR A 377 36.32 19.88 -21.85
CA TYR A 377 36.18 18.43 -21.73
C TYR A 377 37.56 17.78 -21.52
N THR A 378 37.58 16.63 -20.84
CA THR A 378 38.79 15.84 -20.56
C THR A 378 38.65 14.42 -21.11
N ASP A 379 39.73 13.87 -21.64
CA ASP A 379 39.87 12.47 -22.08
C ASP A 379 40.73 11.63 -21.11
N THR A 380 41.03 12.17 -19.93
CA THR A 380 41.92 11.54 -18.93
C THR A 380 41.37 11.59 -17.50
N PHE A 381 40.05 11.60 -17.30
CA PHE A 381 39.47 11.37 -15.96
C PHE A 381 39.53 9.87 -15.60
N GLY A 382 39.43 9.54 -14.31
CA GLY A 382 39.78 8.21 -13.81
C GLY A 382 39.69 8.07 -12.29
N GLY A 383 40.36 7.04 -11.74
CA GLY A 383 40.26 6.65 -10.32
C GLY A 383 38.96 5.90 -10.00
N THR A 384 38.84 5.36 -8.78
CA THR A 384 37.52 4.96 -8.22
C THR A 384 36.58 6.16 -8.12
N SER A 385 37.15 7.37 -8.06
CA SER A 385 36.49 8.66 -8.23
C SER A 385 35.66 8.84 -9.51
N SER A 386 35.95 8.09 -10.58
CA SER A 386 35.15 8.08 -11.82
C SER A 386 34.22 6.86 -11.94
N ALA A 387 34.47 5.79 -11.18
CA ALA A 387 33.58 4.62 -11.10
C ALA A 387 32.33 4.95 -10.26
N THR A 388 32.51 5.68 -9.16
CA THR A 388 31.45 6.09 -8.22
C THR A 388 30.32 6.93 -8.84
N PRO A 389 30.59 8.03 -9.58
CA PRO A 389 29.55 8.79 -10.27
C PRO A 389 28.86 8.01 -11.40
N LEU A 390 29.55 7.05 -12.04
CA LEU A 390 28.93 6.14 -13.02
C LEU A 390 27.88 5.25 -12.33
N VAL A 391 28.17 4.71 -11.14
CA VAL A 391 27.19 3.98 -10.33
C VAL A 391 26.04 4.90 -9.89
N SER A 392 26.32 6.12 -9.42
CA SER A 392 25.26 7.10 -9.07
C SER A 392 24.30 7.37 -10.22
N GLY A 393 24.81 7.55 -11.44
CA GLY A 393 23.96 7.74 -12.62
C GLY A 393 23.16 6.48 -12.99
N VAL A 394 23.70 5.27 -12.84
CA VAL A 394 22.91 4.04 -13.04
C VAL A 394 21.79 3.92 -12.01
N ILE A 395 22.06 4.24 -10.74
CA ILE A 395 21.04 4.22 -9.68
C ILE A 395 19.96 5.28 -9.95
N ALA A 396 20.30 6.44 -10.51
CA ALA A 396 19.27 7.41 -10.91
C ALA A 396 18.31 6.87 -12.00
N LEU A 397 18.77 5.95 -12.86
CA LEU A 397 17.87 5.24 -13.78
C LEU A 397 16.97 4.23 -13.06
N MET A 398 17.46 3.61 -11.98
CA MET A 398 16.66 2.69 -11.14
C MET A 398 15.58 3.44 -10.36
N LEU A 399 15.89 4.64 -9.86
CA LEU A 399 14.94 5.47 -9.11
C LEU A 399 13.88 6.14 -10.01
N GLU A 400 14.20 6.46 -11.27
CA GLU A 400 13.17 6.87 -12.25
C GLU A 400 12.25 5.69 -12.62
N ALA A 401 12.79 4.46 -12.68
CA ALA A 401 12.00 3.27 -12.96
C ALA A 401 11.11 2.83 -11.78
N ASN A 402 11.57 3.04 -10.55
CA ASN A 402 10.82 2.78 -9.33
C ASN A 402 11.26 3.74 -8.21
N ALA A 403 10.47 4.80 -8.00
CA ALA A 403 10.77 5.82 -6.99
C ALA A 403 10.69 5.28 -5.55
N ASN A 404 9.93 4.20 -5.33
CA ASN A 404 9.67 3.62 -4.01
C ASN A 404 10.82 2.76 -3.48
N LEU A 405 11.88 2.53 -4.26
CA LEU A 405 13.06 1.80 -3.80
C LEU A 405 13.69 2.47 -2.59
N THR A 406 13.90 1.71 -1.52
CA THR A 406 14.68 2.13 -0.36
C THR A 406 16.19 2.08 -0.65
N TRP A 407 16.98 2.70 0.22
CA TRP A 407 18.45 2.59 0.17
C TRP A 407 18.95 1.15 0.18
N ARG A 408 18.24 0.23 0.86
CA ARG A 408 18.54 -1.22 0.89
C ARG A 408 18.12 -1.93 -0.39
N ASP A 409 16.95 -1.62 -0.93
CA ASP A 409 16.48 -2.20 -2.21
C ASP A 409 17.46 -1.93 -3.36
N VAL A 410 18.01 -0.72 -3.40
CA VAL A 410 19.05 -0.34 -4.37
C VAL A 410 20.29 -1.24 -4.24
N GLN A 411 20.73 -1.56 -3.01
CA GLN A 411 21.86 -2.47 -2.80
C GLN A 411 21.54 -3.90 -3.21
N HIS A 412 20.37 -4.43 -2.83
CA HIS A 412 19.89 -5.76 -3.26
C HIS A 412 19.85 -5.88 -4.79
N ILE A 413 19.29 -4.88 -5.50
CA ILE A 413 19.25 -4.88 -6.96
C ILE A 413 20.66 -4.91 -7.55
N LEU A 414 21.62 -4.15 -7.00
CA LEU A 414 23.01 -4.20 -7.45
C LEU A 414 23.66 -5.56 -7.21
N VAL A 415 23.38 -6.22 -6.07
CA VAL A 415 23.82 -7.60 -5.78
C VAL A 415 23.28 -8.60 -6.82
N HIS A 416 21.97 -8.58 -7.08
CA HIS A 416 21.33 -9.51 -8.01
C HIS A 416 21.63 -9.25 -9.50
N THR A 417 22.10 -8.06 -9.86
CA THR A 417 22.29 -7.64 -11.27
C THR A 417 23.73 -7.38 -11.70
N SER A 418 24.68 -7.30 -10.75
CA SER A 418 26.10 -7.19 -11.07
C SER A 418 26.62 -8.36 -11.90
N ARG A 419 27.41 -8.05 -12.91
CA ARG A 419 27.93 -8.98 -13.91
C ARG A 419 29.38 -9.34 -13.60
N LYS A 420 29.67 -10.63 -13.43
CA LYS A 420 31.03 -11.18 -13.27
C LYS A 420 31.99 -10.77 -14.40
N ASN A 421 32.74 -9.70 -14.17
CA ASN A 421 33.88 -9.23 -14.97
C ASN A 421 35.14 -10.06 -14.66
N ASP A 422 36.17 -9.97 -15.51
CA ASP A 422 37.28 -10.96 -15.63
C ASP A 422 36.97 -12.32 -14.98
N PRO A 423 36.12 -13.17 -15.59
CA PRO A 423 35.77 -14.48 -15.06
C PRO A 423 36.93 -15.49 -15.11
N SER A 424 38.17 -15.02 -15.28
CA SER A 424 39.41 -15.79 -15.17
C SER A 424 40.34 -15.37 -14.02
N ASP A 425 40.03 -14.28 -13.30
CA ASP A 425 40.73 -13.93 -12.06
C ASP A 425 40.45 -14.99 -10.95
N ASN A 426 41.40 -15.14 -10.03
CA ASN A 426 41.40 -16.19 -9.00
C ASN A 426 40.74 -15.75 -7.69
N SER A 427 40.36 -14.47 -7.59
CA SER A 427 39.66 -13.86 -6.44
C SER A 427 38.18 -14.23 -6.36
N TRP A 428 37.58 -14.64 -7.48
CA TRP A 428 36.18 -15.06 -7.56
C TRP A 428 35.92 -16.34 -6.77
N ALA A 429 35.08 -16.22 -5.74
CA ALA A 429 34.43 -17.31 -5.05
C ALA A 429 32.92 -17.29 -5.35
N THR A 430 32.21 -18.34 -4.93
CA THR A 430 30.74 -18.36 -4.90
C THR A 430 30.33 -18.47 -3.43
N ASN A 431 29.44 -17.60 -2.96
CA ASN A 431 29.05 -17.53 -1.54
C ASN A 431 28.02 -18.61 -1.15
N GLY A 432 27.52 -18.57 0.09
CA GLY A 432 26.57 -19.55 0.61
C GLY A 432 25.18 -19.53 -0.04
N ALA A 433 24.77 -18.38 -0.59
CA ALA A 433 23.50 -18.20 -1.31
C ALA A 433 23.60 -18.59 -2.79
N GLY A 434 24.80 -18.50 -3.37
CA GLY A 434 25.07 -18.81 -4.79
C GLY A 434 25.59 -17.63 -5.60
N HIS A 435 25.77 -16.47 -4.98
CA HIS A 435 26.34 -15.28 -5.64
C HIS A 435 27.82 -15.45 -5.93
N ASP A 436 28.28 -14.93 -7.07
CA ASP A 436 29.70 -14.81 -7.38
C ASP A 436 30.27 -13.53 -6.73
N VAL A 437 31.23 -13.68 -5.83
CA VAL A 437 31.80 -12.58 -5.02
C VAL A 437 33.32 -12.52 -5.14
N SER A 438 33.89 -11.31 -5.08
CA SER A 438 35.33 -11.08 -5.10
C SER A 438 35.74 -9.83 -4.34
N HIS A 439 36.76 -9.97 -3.48
CA HIS A 439 37.40 -8.84 -2.79
C HIS A 439 37.99 -7.78 -3.74
N LYS A 440 38.03 -8.01 -5.06
CA LYS A 440 38.48 -7.02 -6.07
C LYS A 440 37.34 -6.27 -6.77
N TYR A 441 36.13 -6.82 -6.74
CA TYR A 441 35.06 -6.47 -7.68
C TYR A 441 33.67 -6.41 -7.02
N GLY A 442 33.56 -6.76 -5.73
CA GLY A 442 32.28 -7.02 -5.08
C GLY A 442 31.54 -8.17 -5.77
N PHE A 443 30.28 -7.91 -6.13
CA PHE A 443 29.44 -8.81 -6.94
C PHE A 443 29.72 -8.68 -8.45
N GLY A 444 30.49 -7.67 -8.88
CA GLY A 444 30.98 -7.52 -10.26
C GLY A 444 30.67 -6.17 -10.90
N ALA A 445 30.82 -6.12 -12.23
CA ALA A 445 30.57 -4.93 -13.03
C ALA A 445 29.08 -4.58 -13.06
N ILE A 446 28.74 -3.32 -12.81
CA ILE A 446 27.38 -2.81 -12.90
C ILE A 446 26.78 -3.02 -14.31
N ASP A 447 25.53 -3.47 -14.38
CA ASP A 447 24.76 -3.63 -15.62
C ASP A 447 23.45 -2.85 -15.50
N ALA A 448 23.45 -1.62 -16.01
CA ALA A 448 22.30 -0.72 -15.91
C ALA A 448 21.05 -1.26 -16.61
N GLY A 449 21.23 -2.01 -17.70
CA GLY A 449 20.12 -2.61 -18.44
C GLY A 449 19.41 -3.69 -17.62
N TYR A 450 20.15 -4.46 -16.82
CA TYR A 450 19.56 -5.47 -15.93
C TYR A 450 19.04 -4.84 -14.63
N ALA A 451 19.82 -3.97 -13.97
CA ALA A 451 19.45 -3.29 -12.73
C ALA A 451 18.11 -2.55 -12.85
N VAL A 452 17.94 -1.77 -13.91
CA VAL A 452 16.70 -1.03 -14.18
C VAL A 452 15.52 -1.96 -14.48
N SER A 453 15.72 -3.03 -15.25
CA SER A 453 14.65 -4.01 -15.53
C SER A 453 14.22 -4.85 -14.32
N LEU A 454 15.07 -4.92 -13.29
CA LEU A 454 14.72 -5.53 -12.00
C LEU A 454 13.98 -4.52 -11.11
N ALA A 455 14.42 -3.25 -11.09
CA ALA A 455 13.78 -2.17 -10.36
C ALA A 455 12.29 -1.98 -10.72
N GLU A 456 11.94 -2.06 -12.01
CA GLU A 456 10.57 -1.92 -12.53
C GLU A 456 9.51 -2.79 -11.83
N ASN A 457 9.91 -3.95 -11.29
CA ASN A 457 9.01 -4.91 -10.64
C ASN A 457 9.60 -5.41 -9.30
N TRP A 458 10.41 -4.58 -8.63
CA TRP A 458 11.02 -4.94 -7.35
C TRP A 458 10.05 -4.71 -6.19
N THR A 459 9.83 -5.76 -5.39
CA THR A 459 9.10 -5.67 -4.11
C THR A 459 10.06 -5.22 -3.02
N THR A 460 9.74 -4.12 -2.33
CA THR A 460 10.55 -3.59 -1.22
C THR A 460 10.82 -4.63 -0.15
N VAL A 461 12.10 -4.77 0.24
CA VAL A 461 12.51 -5.74 1.26
C VAL A 461 11.99 -5.37 2.64
N SER A 462 11.69 -6.37 3.46
CA SER A 462 11.18 -6.20 4.82
C SER A 462 12.08 -5.29 5.68
N PRO A 463 11.56 -4.67 6.76
CA PRO A 463 12.34 -3.83 7.65
C PRO A 463 13.62 -4.50 8.16
N GLU A 464 14.71 -3.73 8.22
CA GLU A 464 16.01 -4.21 8.67
C GLU A 464 15.95 -4.64 10.15
N ILE A 465 16.41 -5.85 10.43
CA ILE A 465 16.65 -6.37 11.78
C ILE A 465 18.12 -6.75 11.94
N ASN A 466 18.60 -6.81 13.18
CA ASN A 466 19.96 -7.27 13.44
C ASN A 466 20.07 -8.22 14.64
N THR A 467 21.15 -9.00 14.64
CA THR A 467 21.58 -9.85 15.75
C THR A 467 23.06 -9.63 16.02
N THR A 468 23.47 -9.74 17.28
CA THR A 468 24.86 -9.54 17.72
C THR A 468 25.32 -10.69 18.62
N SER A 469 26.61 -11.05 18.50
CA SER A 469 27.25 -11.95 19.47
C SER A 469 27.46 -11.32 20.85
N GLY A 470 27.42 -9.98 20.93
CA GLY A 470 28.02 -9.17 21.99
C GLY A 470 29.55 -9.29 22.04
N SER A 471 30.23 -8.34 22.67
CA SER A 471 31.69 -8.36 22.84
C SER A 471 32.22 -9.65 23.50
N ARG A 472 33.24 -10.21 22.85
CA ARG A 472 33.85 -11.52 23.07
C ARG A 472 35.27 -11.36 23.60
N VAL A 473 35.43 -11.25 24.92
CA VAL A 473 36.78 -11.11 25.52
C VAL A 473 37.64 -12.35 25.29
N ILE A 474 38.75 -12.16 24.58
CA ILE A 474 39.73 -13.17 24.17
C ILE A 474 41.00 -13.13 25.05
N ASP A 475 41.47 -11.95 25.44
CA ASP A 475 42.64 -11.74 26.35
C ASP A 475 43.91 -12.55 25.95
N THR A 476 44.14 -12.84 24.66
CA THR A 476 45.13 -13.85 24.21
C THR A 476 46.17 -13.31 23.25
N ALA A 477 47.44 -13.60 23.54
CA ALA A 477 48.58 -13.23 22.71
C ALA A 477 48.56 -13.95 21.35
N ILE A 478 48.74 -13.19 20.27
CA ILE A 478 48.73 -13.68 18.89
C ILE A 478 50.03 -14.47 18.61
N PRO A 479 49.97 -15.67 18.00
CA PRO A 479 51.17 -16.48 17.74
C PRO A 479 51.99 -16.05 16.51
N ASP A 480 53.17 -15.46 16.74
CA ASP A 480 54.21 -15.16 15.73
C ASP A 480 54.55 -16.36 14.82
N LYS A 481 54.80 -16.06 13.55
CA LYS A 481 55.07 -16.97 12.44
C LYS A 481 56.29 -17.88 12.73
N PRO A 482 56.28 -19.18 12.35
CA PRO A 482 55.28 -19.90 11.58
C PRO A 482 54.30 -20.69 12.46
N SER A 483 53.88 -20.11 13.58
CA SER A 483 52.73 -20.63 14.33
C SER A 483 51.46 -20.40 13.51
N PRO A 484 50.43 -21.27 13.59
CA PRO A 484 49.10 -20.87 13.16
C PRO A 484 48.57 -19.79 14.11
N GLY A 485 47.73 -18.90 13.59
CA GLY A 485 47.03 -17.88 14.37
C GLY A 485 46.01 -18.45 15.36
N ILE A 486 45.18 -17.55 15.88
CA ILE A 486 44.12 -17.86 16.85
C ILE A 486 42.75 -17.53 16.26
N SER A 487 41.73 -18.29 16.66
CA SER A 487 40.34 -18.06 16.26
C SER A 487 39.38 -18.30 17.41
N ASP A 488 38.26 -17.59 17.36
CA ASP A 488 37.09 -17.77 18.24
C ASP A 488 35.85 -18.00 17.37
N THR A 489 34.88 -18.73 17.91
CA THR A 489 33.64 -19.09 17.21
C THR A 489 32.45 -18.69 18.06
N VAL A 490 31.53 -17.96 17.44
CA VAL A 490 30.21 -17.63 18.00
C VAL A 490 29.13 -18.43 17.26
N THR A 491 28.06 -18.80 17.97
CA THR A 491 26.91 -19.47 17.36
C THR A 491 25.74 -18.52 17.38
N ILE A 492 25.31 -18.05 16.22
CA ILE A 492 24.11 -17.23 16.03
C ILE A 492 22.91 -18.18 15.91
N THR A 493 21.84 -17.89 16.64
CA THR A 493 20.61 -18.71 16.69
C THR A 493 19.44 -18.11 15.93
N ASP A 494 19.49 -16.80 15.70
CA ASP A 494 18.39 -16.02 15.16
C ASP A 494 18.52 -16.06 13.64
N ALA A 495 17.41 -16.32 12.94
CA ALA A 495 17.40 -16.52 11.50
C ALA A 495 17.15 -15.20 10.77
N LEU A 496 18.16 -14.75 10.02
CA LEU A 496 18.11 -13.62 9.11
C LEU A 496 18.61 -14.09 7.73
N LEU A 497 18.08 -13.51 6.66
CA LEU A 497 18.79 -13.43 5.39
C LEU A 497 19.78 -12.27 5.53
N VAL A 498 21.08 -12.56 5.43
CA VAL A 498 22.14 -11.58 5.67
C VAL A 498 22.20 -10.55 4.54
N GLU A 499 22.37 -9.29 4.91
CA GLU A 499 22.75 -8.21 4.00
C GLU A 499 24.20 -7.79 4.34
N HIS A 500 24.36 -7.19 5.53
CA HIS A 500 25.62 -6.66 6.02
C HIS A 500 26.13 -7.41 7.25
N VAL A 501 27.44 -7.61 7.33
CA VAL A 501 28.11 -8.14 8.53
C VAL A 501 29.21 -7.19 8.98
N GLU A 502 29.14 -6.74 10.22
CA GLU A 502 30.11 -5.84 10.84
C GLU A 502 30.89 -6.56 11.95
N VAL A 503 32.19 -6.36 12.00
CA VAL A 503 33.13 -7.01 12.91
C VAL A 503 33.99 -5.96 13.60
N TYR A 504 33.64 -5.64 14.84
CA TYR A 504 34.42 -4.77 15.71
C TYR A 504 35.55 -5.57 16.35
N VAL A 505 36.78 -5.03 16.42
CA VAL A 505 37.92 -5.69 17.06
C VAL A 505 38.76 -4.72 17.92
N ASP A 506 39.26 -5.21 19.05
CA ASP A 506 40.36 -4.60 19.82
C ASP A 506 41.58 -5.55 19.80
N ILE A 507 42.66 -5.11 19.15
CA ILE A 507 43.91 -5.86 18.98
C ILE A 507 45.10 -4.91 19.22
N GLU A 508 45.85 -5.10 20.31
CA GLU A 508 47.18 -4.50 20.47
C GLU A 508 48.17 -5.23 19.53
N HIS A 509 48.82 -4.54 18.59
CA HIS A 509 49.91 -5.08 17.77
C HIS A 509 50.94 -4.00 17.37
N VAL A 510 52.23 -4.33 17.44
CA VAL A 510 53.32 -3.35 17.18
C VAL A 510 53.67 -3.12 15.69
N PHE A 511 52.97 -3.82 14.80
CA PHE A 511 53.04 -3.70 13.34
C PHE A 511 51.74 -4.31 12.79
N ARG A 512 50.68 -3.52 12.57
CA ARG A 512 49.34 -4.07 12.34
C ARG A 512 49.16 -4.68 10.94
N GLY A 513 49.92 -4.24 9.93
CA GLY A 513 49.95 -4.84 8.59
C GLY A 513 50.52 -6.27 8.54
N ASP A 514 51.15 -6.76 9.61
CA ASP A 514 51.54 -8.17 9.72
C ASP A 514 50.34 -9.10 9.99
N LEU A 515 49.18 -8.56 10.39
CA LEU A 515 47.98 -9.32 10.72
C LEU A 515 47.11 -9.59 9.48
N VAL A 516 46.68 -10.84 9.33
CA VAL A 516 45.58 -11.26 8.45
C VAL A 516 44.37 -11.56 9.32
N ILE A 517 43.23 -10.93 9.00
CA ILE A 517 41.96 -11.11 9.70
C ILE A 517 40.95 -11.69 8.70
N THR A 518 40.35 -12.85 9.04
CA THR A 518 39.40 -13.56 8.18
C THR A 518 38.18 -14.00 8.98
N LEU A 519 36.99 -13.62 8.52
CA LEU A 519 35.71 -14.14 9.00
C LEU A 519 35.28 -15.32 8.12
N THR A 520 34.77 -16.38 8.74
CA THR A 520 34.13 -17.50 8.03
C THR A 520 32.68 -17.63 8.49
N SER A 521 31.74 -17.63 7.54
CA SER A 521 30.30 -17.78 7.79
C SER A 521 29.88 -19.25 8.02
N PRO A 522 28.64 -19.53 8.48
CA PRO A 522 28.14 -20.88 8.69
C PRO A 522 28.08 -21.74 7.42
N SER A 523 27.93 -21.12 6.25
CA SER A 523 27.94 -21.80 4.94
C SER A 523 29.35 -22.23 4.52
N GLY A 524 30.38 -21.50 5.00
CA GLY A 524 31.79 -21.69 4.65
C GLY A 524 32.40 -20.58 3.77
N THR A 525 31.68 -19.50 3.47
CA THR A 525 32.24 -18.32 2.78
C THR A 525 33.31 -17.66 3.65
N GLU A 526 34.46 -17.29 3.08
CA GLU A 526 35.58 -16.63 3.76
C GLU A 526 35.70 -15.16 3.31
N SER A 527 35.46 -14.23 4.22
CA SER A 527 35.67 -12.78 4.04
C SER A 527 37.00 -12.38 4.67
N THR A 528 37.95 -11.90 3.86
CA THR A 528 39.22 -11.34 4.34
C THR A 528 38.98 -9.87 4.66
N LEU A 529 39.00 -9.55 5.95
CA LEU A 529 38.69 -8.22 6.49
C LEU A 529 39.94 -7.34 6.62
N ALA A 530 41.10 -7.96 6.77
CA ALA A 530 42.40 -7.31 6.64
C ALA A 530 43.38 -8.29 6.02
N GLN A 531 44.04 -7.88 4.94
CA GLN A 531 45.14 -8.63 4.32
C GLN A 531 46.51 -8.23 4.91
N LYS A 532 47.55 -9.00 4.57
CA LYS A 532 48.92 -8.69 4.99
C LYS A 532 49.52 -7.59 4.12
N GLN A 533 49.98 -6.49 4.74
CA GLN A 533 50.46 -5.27 4.07
C GLN A 533 51.75 -4.74 4.73
N ASP A 534 52.47 -3.84 4.05
CA ASP A 534 53.66 -3.14 4.60
C ASP A 534 53.32 -2.04 5.66
N ASP A 535 52.09 -2.02 6.21
CA ASP A 535 51.62 -1.07 7.24
C ASP A 535 52.31 -1.24 8.61
N SER A 536 53.31 -0.39 8.83
CA SER A 536 54.13 -0.35 10.05
C SER A 536 53.52 0.37 11.26
N ASN A 537 52.25 0.77 11.20
CA ASN A 537 51.57 1.39 12.34
C ASN A 537 51.13 0.37 13.41
N ASN A 538 50.66 0.92 14.52
CA ASN A 538 50.26 0.20 15.72
C ASN A 538 48.74 -0.05 15.75
N ASP A 539 48.37 -1.22 16.25
CA ASP A 539 47.05 -1.58 16.81
C ASP A 539 45.83 -1.52 15.86
N TYR A 540 44.80 -2.34 16.13
CA TYR A 540 43.45 -2.17 15.55
C TYR A 540 42.45 -1.97 16.69
N ASN A 541 41.70 -0.86 16.62
CA ASN A 541 40.48 -0.63 17.39
C ASN A 541 39.46 -0.12 16.38
N TRP A 542 38.83 -1.05 15.66
CA TRP A 542 38.27 -0.81 14.32
C TRP A 542 37.01 -1.64 14.07
N MET A 543 36.18 -1.18 13.14
CA MET A 543 35.04 -1.92 12.60
C MET A 543 35.36 -2.32 11.17
N PHE A 544 35.36 -3.61 10.88
CA PHE A 544 35.49 -4.15 9.53
C PHE A 544 34.11 -4.63 9.03
N SER A 545 33.69 -4.27 7.83
CA SER A 545 32.44 -4.77 7.24
C SER A 545 32.67 -5.77 6.11
N THR A 546 31.67 -6.61 5.84
CA THR A 546 31.61 -7.42 4.63
C THR A 546 30.19 -7.58 4.09
N VAL A 547 30.07 -7.47 2.77
CA VAL A 547 28.85 -7.75 1.99
C VAL A 547 28.90 -9.10 1.26
N HIS A 548 30.02 -9.84 1.34
CA HIS A 548 30.20 -11.13 0.66
C HIS A 548 29.22 -12.23 1.11
N ASN A 549 28.58 -12.04 2.27
CA ASN A 549 27.63 -12.99 2.84
C ASN A 549 26.16 -12.64 2.52
N TRP A 550 25.90 -11.72 1.59
CA TRP A 550 24.54 -11.37 1.15
C TRP A 550 23.72 -12.61 0.74
N ASP A 551 22.45 -12.64 1.14
CA ASP A 551 21.48 -13.74 1.05
C ASP A 551 21.85 -15.04 1.78
N GLU A 552 22.96 -15.10 2.53
CA GLU A 552 23.24 -16.27 3.36
C GLU A 552 22.34 -16.30 4.60
N TYR A 553 21.95 -17.50 5.04
CA TYR A 553 21.31 -17.67 6.35
C TYR A 553 22.31 -17.39 7.47
N SER A 554 21.99 -16.44 8.35
CA SER A 554 22.80 -16.06 9.52
C SER A 554 23.06 -17.21 10.51
N THR A 555 22.19 -18.23 10.54
CA THR A 555 22.19 -19.25 11.61
C THR A 555 23.42 -20.15 11.59
N GLY A 556 23.98 -20.41 12.78
CA GLY A 556 25.08 -21.35 12.96
C GLY A 556 26.39 -20.68 13.39
N ASN A 557 27.52 -21.28 12.99
CA ASN A 557 28.83 -20.94 13.55
C ASN A 557 29.59 -19.93 12.69
N TRP A 558 29.68 -18.69 13.16
CA TRP A 558 30.60 -17.68 12.62
C TRP A 558 31.94 -17.77 13.34
N THR A 559 33.05 -17.74 12.59
CA THR A 559 34.40 -17.88 13.16
C THR A 559 35.29 -16.75 12.67
N LEU A 560 35.85 -15.97 13.59
CA LEU A 560 36.88 -14.97 13.27
C LEU A 560 38.27 -15.56 13.55
N SER A 561 39.19 -15.37 12.62
CA SER A 561 40.57 -15.86 12.67
C SER A 561 41.56 -14.71 12.52
N VAL A 562 42.49 -14.57 13.47
CA VAL A 562 43.55 -13.56 13.49
C VAL A 562 44.91 -14.27 13.40
N VAL A 563 45.69 -13.96 12.35
CA VAL A 563 46.97 -14.59 12.05
C VAL A 563 48.07 -13.54 11.90
N ASP A 564 49.14 -13.63 12.69
CA ASP A 564 50.38 -12.90 12.44
C ASP A 564 51.20 -13.62 11.35
N ASP A 565 51.22 -13.05 10.15
CA ASP A 565 52.05 -13.51 9.03
C ASP A 565 53.38 -12.71 8.92
N GLY A 566 53.75 -12.00 9.99
CA GLY A 566 55.00 -11.26 10.19
C GLY A 566 56.21 -12.12 10.51
N ASN A 567 57.19 -11.58 11.27
CA ASN A 567 58.30 -12.34 11.86
C ASN A 567 58.95 -11.59 13.05
N GLY A 568 58.56 -11.94 14.27
CA GLY A 568 59.25 -11.55 15.50
C GLY A 568 58.79 -10.23 16.15
N ASP A 569 57.77 -9.60 15.57
CA ASP A 569 56.86 -8.69 16.26
C ASP A 569 55.74 -9.52 16.93
N THR A 570 54.93 -8.91 17.80
CA THR A 570 53.93 -9.65 18.62
C THR A 570 52.84 -8.71 19.16
N GLY A 571 51.65 -9.26 19.43
CA GLY A 571 50.58 -8.55 20.13
C GLY A 571 49.53 -9.43 20.82
N THR A 572 48.38 -8.84 21.14
CA THR A 572 47.27 -9.44 21.91
C THR A 572 45.95 -9.14 21.22
N TRP A 573 45.14 -10.16 20.97
CA TRP A 573 43.73 -9.98 20.64
C TRP A 573 42.96 -9.85 21.95
N ASN A 574 42.36 -8.68 22.18
CA ASN A 574 41.72 -8.32 23.43
C ASN A 574 40.26 -8.78 23.42
N ASP A 575 39.45 -8.26 22.49
CA ASP A 575 38.09 -8.72 22.22
C ASP A 575 37.62 -8.47 20.78
N TRP A 576 36.42 -8.94 20.44
CA TRP A 576 35.71 -8.66 19.19
C TRP A 576 34.20 -8.69 19.37
N GLU A 577 33.43 -8.06 18.48
CA GLU A 577 31.98 -8.21 18.40
C GLU A 577 31.55 -8.44 16.95
N LEU A 578 30.59 -9.33 16.73
CA LEU A 578 29.96 -9.60 15.44
C LEU A 578 28.54 -9.05 15.45
N VAL A 579 28.21 -8.17 14.52
CA VAL A 579 26.84 -7.70 14.25
C VAL A 579 26.46 -8.15 12.83
N ILE A 580 25.24 -8.64 12.68
CA ILE A 580 24.68 -9.09 11.40
C ILE A 580 23.36 -8.35 11.21
N HIS A 581 23.22 -7.66 10.07
CA HIS A 581 22.00 -6.97 9.66
C HIS A 581 21.37 -7.68 8.46
N GLY A 582 20.04 -7.62 8.33
CA GLY A 582 19.31 -8.24 7.23
C GLY A 582 17.80 -8.29 7.46
N THR A 583 17.10 -9.11 6.68
CA THR A 583 15.65 -9.35 6.84
C THR A 583 15.36 -10.57 7.71
N SER A 584 14.13 -10.64 8.25
CA SER A 584 13.55 -11.86 8.79
C SER A 584 13.51 -12.97 7.73
N THR A 585 13.82 -14.21 8.09
CA THR A 585 13.53 -15.38 7.21
C THR A 585 12.09 -15.88 7.34
N VAL A 586 11.29 -15.19 8.14
CA VAL A 586 9.88 -15.46 8.41
C VAL A 586 9.11 -14.28 7.84
N VAL A 587 8.31 -14.55 6.80
CA VAL A 587 7.49 -13.57 6.07
C VAL A 587 6.02 -13.89 6.36
N ASP A 588 5.23 -12.83 6.34
CA ASP A 588 3.82 -12.68 6.69
C ASP A 588 3.39 -11.52 5.77
N SER A 589 3.04 -11.87 4.52
CA SER A 589 3.05 -10.93 3.38
C SER A 589 1.78 -10.06 3.27
N ASP A 590 0.67 -10.50 3.83
CA ASP A 590 -0.61 -9.77 3.96
C ASP A 590 -0.79 -9.14 5.35
N GLY A 591 -0.18 -9.73 6.39
CA GLY A 591 -0.20 -9.26 7.78
C GLY A 591 -1.27 -9.92 8.67
N ASP A 592 -1.85 -11.04 8.25
CA ASP A 592 -2.87 -11.81 8.97
C ASP A 592 -2.32 -12.50 10.23
N GLY A 593 -1.05 -12.94 10.19
CA GLY A 593 -0.38 -13.65 11.29
C GLY A 593 -0.22 -15.16 11.09
N LEU A 594 -0.70 -15.72 9.98
CA LEU A 594 -0.13 -16.92 9.35
C LEU A 594 1.25 -16.56 8.75
N LEU A 595 1.79 -17.32 7.79
CA LEU A 595 3.14 -17.11 7.25
C LEU A 595 3.24 -17.68 5.83
N ASP A 596 3.95 -17.02 4.91
CA ASP A 596 4.05 -17.44 3.50
C ASP A 596 4.47 -18.92 3.34
N GLU A 597 5.31 -19.43 4.25
CA GLU A 597 5.75 -20.84 4.28
C GLU A 597 4.66 -21.81 4.75
N ASN A 598 3.78 -21.41 5.67
CA ASN A 598 2.64 -22.21 6.12
C ASN A 598 1.53 -22.18 5.06
N GLU A 599 1.25 -21.00 4.51
CA GLU A 599 0.25 -20.79 3.48
C GLU A 599 0.58 -21.61 2.23
N THR A 600 1.78 -21.45 1.67
CA THR A 600 2.14 -22.14 0.42
C THR A 600 2.52 -23.62 0.58
N GLU A 601 3.09 -24.07 1.71
CA GLU A 601 3.48 -25.50 1.89
C GLU A 601 2.51 -26.35 2.73
N ILE A 602 1.62 -25.75 3.54
CA ILE A 602 0.75 -26.48 4.48
C ILE A 602 -0.74 -26.29 4.16
N HIS A 603 -1.22 -25.06 4.09
CA HIS A 603 -2.66 -24.74 3.99
C HIS A 603 -3.14 -24.65 2.53
N ASN A 604 -2.29 -24.18 1.62
CA ASN A 604 -2.52 -23.94 0.19
C ASN A 604 -3.39 -22.69 -0.10
N THR A 605 -3.32 -21.69 0.79
CA THR A 605 -3.90 -20.34 0.69
C THR A 605 -3.01 -19.39 -0.13
N ASP A 606 -3.42 -18.14 -0.37
CA ASP A 606 -2.65 -17.14 -1.17
C ASP A 606 -2.01 -16.05 -0.27
N PRO A 607 -0.67 -15.99 -0.11
CA PRO A 607 0.05 -15.05 0.80
C PRO A 607 -0.10 -13.55 0.57
N PHE A 608 -1.05 -13.13 -0.27
CA PHE A 608 -1.34 -11.74 -0.56
C PHE A 608 -2.84 -11.41 -0.44
N ASP A 609 -3.66 -12.35 0.04
CA ASP A 609 -5.10 -12.17 0.27
C ASP A 609 -5.47 -12.68 1.67
N ILE A 610 -6.11 -11.81 2.46
CA ILE A 610 -6.26 -11.98 3.91
C ILE A 610 -7.35 -12.98 4.32
N ASP A 611 -8.12 -13.46 3.35
CA ASP A 611 -9.35 -14.25 3.49
C ASP A 611 -9.48 -15.01 2.16
N THR A 612 -8.98 -16.25 2.11
CA THR A 612 -8.80 -16.98 0.83
C THR A 612 -10.14 -17.47 0.22
N ASP A 613 -11.22 -17.57 1.00
CA ASP A 613 -12.50 -18.14 0.53
C ASP A 613 -13.74 -17.22 0.59
N ASP A 614 -13.55 -15.93 0.88
CA ASP A 614 -14.57 -14.85 0.94
C ASP A 614 -15.57 -14.99 2.12
N ASP A 615 -15.20 -15.66 3.21
CA ASP A 615 -16.04 -15.93 4.40
C ASP A 615 -16.27 -14.70 5.32
N SER A 616 -15.31 -13.76 5.37
CA SER A 616 -15.14 -12.70 6.38
C SER A 616 -14.38 -13.10 7.67
N LEU A 617 -13.62 -14.20 7.65
CA LEU A 617 -12.67 -14.62 8.67
C LEU A 617 -11.29 -14.80 8.00
N SER A 618 -10.19 -14.43 8.68
CA SER A 618 -8.87 -14.46 8.03
C SER A 618 -8.16 -15.81 8.20
N ASP A 619 -7.38 -16.24 7.21
CA ASP A 619 -6.74 -17.56 7.15
C ASP A 619 -5.96 -17.93 8.43
N GLY A 620 -5.28 -16.96 9.06
CA GLY A 620 -4.59 -17.13 10.34
C GLY A 620 -5.50 -17.02 11.56
N GLN A 621 -6.62 -16.31 11.51
CA GLN A 621 -7.68 -16.46 12.52
C GLN A 621 -8.23 -17.88 12.49
N GLU A 622 -8.45 -18.43 11.30
CA GLU A 622 -8.91 -19.79 11.11
C GLU A 622 -7.92 -20.82 11.65
N VAL A 623 -6.70 -20.80 11.12
CA VAL A 623 -5.65 -21.78 11.45
C VAL A 623 -5.18 -21.67 12.90
N LEU A 624 -5.18 -20.46 13.50
CA LEU A 624 -4.59 -20.22 14.83
C LEU A 624 -5.62 -20.07 15.96
N VAL A 625 -6.89 -19.77 15.66
CA VAL A 625 -7.93 -19.47 16.67
C VAL A 625 -9.10 -20.45 16.63
N THR A 626 -9.84 -20.58 15.52
CA THR A 626 -11.05 -21.43 15.41
C THR A 626 -10.70 -22.89 15.15
N ASN A 627 -9.68 -23.16 14.32
CA ASN A 627 -9.31 -24.45 13.72
C ASN A 627 -10.25 -24.92 12.59
N THR A 628 -10.84 -23.98 11.85
CA THR A 628 -11.59 -24.17 10.58
C THR A 628 -10.61 -24.42 9.41
N ASP A 629 -11.11 -24.66 8.19
CA ASP A 629 -10.28 -24.97 7.00
C ASP A 629 -10.39 -23.83 5.97
N PRO A 630 -9.35 -22.97 5.79
CA PRO A 630 -9.42 -21.68 5.06
C PRO A 630 -9.46 -21.82 3.53
N LEU A 631 -10.34 -22.69 3.06
CA LEU A 631 -10.58 -23.09 1.67
C LEU A 631 -12.03 -23.63 1.47
N ASP A 632 -12.89 -23.58 2.50
CA ASP A 632 -14.25 -24.15 2.54
C ASP A 632 -15.11 -23.36 3.58
N PRO A 633 -15.87 -22.32 3.18
CA PRO A 633 -16.50 -21.31 4.06
C PRO A 633 -17.76 -21.81 4.82
N ASP A 634 -17.79 -23.09 5.19
CA ASP A 634 -18.86 -23.83 5.90
C ASP A 634 -18.20 -25.12 6.41
N SER A 635 -17.34 -25.01 7.43
CA SER A 635 -16.39 -26.07 7.85
C SER A 635 -17.06 -27.37 8.34
N ASP A 636 -18.38 -27.39 8.56
CA ASP A 636 -19.10 -28.56 9.06
C ASP A 636 -20.39 -28.98 8.31
N ASP A 637 -20.58 -28.49 7.08
CA ASP A 637 -21.66 -28.85 6.12
C ASP A 637 -23.09 -28.44 6.62
N ASP A 638 -23.24 -27.38 7.42
CA ASP A 638 -24.52 -26.92 8.03
C ASP A 638 -25.32 -25.94 7.15
N SER A 639 -24.65 -25.19 6.26
CA SER A 639 -25.19 -24.02 5.52
C SER A 639 -25.27 -22.71 6.32
N LEU A 640 -24.44 -22.56 7.35
CA LEU A 640 -24.04 -21.28 7.96
C LEU A 640 -22.53 -21.09 7.69
N PHE A 641 -22.06 -19.85 7.54
CA PHE A 641 -20.65 -19.56 7.25
C PHE A 641 -19.86 -19.33 8.54
N ASP A 642 -18.61 -19.78 8.58
CA ASP A 642 -17.75 -19.79 9.77
C ASP A 642 -17.55 -18.39 10.36
N GLY A 643 -17.37 -17.38 9.51
CA GLY A 643 -17.26 -15.98 9.89
C GLY A 643 -18.56 -15.41 10.45
N LEU A 644 -19.73 -15.85 9.96
CA LEU A 644 -21.03 -15.47 10.55
C LEU A 644 -21.23 -16.13 11.91
N GLU A 645 -20.84 -17.39 12.07
CA GLU A 645 -20.86 -18.09 13.35
C GLU A 645 -19.99 -17.37 14.39
N VAL A 646 -18.74 -17.06 14.03
CA VAL A 646 -17.76 -16.46 14.94
C VAL A 646 -18.09 -15.00 15.28
N THR A 647 -18.55 -14.21 14.30
CA THR A 647 -18.72 -12.75 14.48
C THR A 647 -20.13 -12.33 14.90
N LEU A 648 -21.18 -13.06 14.49
CA LEU A 648 -22.58 -12.65 14.70
C LEU A 648 -23.34 -13.55 15.68
N TYR A 649 -23.28 -14.87 15.51
CA TYR A 649 -24.11 -15.80 16.31
C TYR A 649 -23.41 -16.28 17.59
N GLY A 650 -22.08 -16.40 17.59
CA GLY A 650 -21.28 -16.90 18.71
C GLY A 650 -21.30 -18.42 18.88
N THR A 651 -21.68 -19.14 17.81
CA THR A 651 -21.72 -20.60 17.70
C THR A 651 -20.31 -21.18 17.45
N ASN A 652 -20.20 -22.45 17.06
CA ASN A 652 -18.94 -23.17 16.92
C ASN A 652 -18.87 -23.84 15.53
N PRO A 653 -18.10 -23.29 14.57
CA PRO A 653 -18.03 -23.75 13.16
C PRO A 653 -17.22 -25.04 12.95
N LEU A 654 -17.38 -25.98 13.87
CA LEU A 654 -16.82 -27.35 13.85
C LEU A 654 -17.81 -28.33 14.54
N SER A 655 -19.07 -27.90 14.71
CA SER A 655 -20.17 -28.60 15.35
C SER A 655 -21.53 -27.97 14.99
N ASN A 656 -22.09 -28.35 13.84
CA ASN A 656 -23.49 -28.17 13.34
C ASN A 656 -24.67 -28.50 14.27
N ASP A 657 -24.55 -28.27 15.57
CA ASP A 657 -25.48 -28.51 16.68
C ASP A 657 -24.73 -28.02 17.94
N THR A 658 -24.51 -26.71 18.07
CA THR A 658 -23.54 -26.13 19.03
C THR A 658 -23.85 -26.50 20.47
N ASP A 659 -25.13 -26.56 20.87
CA ASP A 659 -25.54 -26.91 22.23
C ASP A 659 -25.95 -28.39 22.42
N SER A 660 -26.04 -29.16 21.33
CA SER A 660 -26.31 -30.60 21.28
C SER A 660 -27.75 -31.03 21.62
N ASP A 661 -28.76 -30.30 21.11
CA ASP A 661 -30.18 -30.69 21.20
C ASP A 661 -30.67 -31.57 20.04
N GLY A 662 -30.05 -31.44 18.85
CA GLY A 662 -30.40 -32.18 17.64
C GLY A 662 -31.07 -31.38 16.52
N LEU A 663 -31.29 -30.08 16.70
CA LEU A 663 -31.35 -29.11 15.60
C LEU A 663 -29.93 -28.82 15.07
N THR A 664 -29.80 -27.94 14.09
CA THR A 664 -28.49 -27.46 13.61
C THR A 664 -28.52 -25.93 13.56
N ASP A 665 -27.35 -25.29 13.65
CA ASP A 665 -27.25 -23.86 13.91
C ASP A 665 -27.88 -23.03 12.76
N ALA A 666 -27.69 -23.42 11.49
CA ALA A 666 -28.46 -22.88 10.35
C ALA A 666 -29.96 -23.19 10.40
N GLN A 667 -30.39 -24.33 10.93
CA GLN A 667 -31.82 -24.64 11.06
C GLN A 667 -32.50 -23.69 12.06
N GLU A 668 -31.83 -23.43 13.17
CA GLU A 668 -32.28 -22.47 14.17
C GLU A 668 -32.32 -21.05 13.62
N VAL A 669 -31.22 -20.58 13.02
CA VAL A 669 -31.08 -19.22 12.48
C VAL A 669 -31.98 -18.97 11.26
N LEU A 670 -31.99 -19.88 10.27
CA LEU A 670 -32.62 -19.64 8.97
C LEU A 670 -34.08 -20.15 8.87
N PHE A 671 -34.51 -21.09 9.72
CA PHE A 671 -35.84 -21.71 9.60
C PHE A 671 -36.74 -21.55 10.84
N TYR A 672 -36.20 -21.62 12.05
CA TYR A 672 -37.02 -21.62 13.29
C TYR A 672 -37.05 -20.29 14.04
N GLY A 673 -35.97 -19.51 14.02
CA GLY A 673 -35.81 -18.27 14.78
C GLY A 673 -35.58 -18.49 16.29
N SER A 674 -34.99 -19.62 16.66
CA SER A 674 -34.50 -19.94 18.01
C SER A 674 -33.09 -19.34 18.23
N ASP A 675 -32.42 -19.70 19.33
CA ASP A 675 -31.14 -19.12 19.78
C ASP A 675 -30.14 -20.28 19.95
N PRO A 676 -29.25 -20.55 18.97
CA PRO A 676 -28.45 -21.79 18.84
C PRO A 676 -27.36 -22.00 19.91
N LEU A 677 -27.48 -21.28 21.03
CA LEU A 677 -26.65 -21.40 22.22
C LEU A 677 -27.49 -21.86 23.44
N VAL A 678 -28.76 -22.25 23.27
CA VAL A 678 -29.79 -22.23 24.33
C VAL A 678 -30.70 -23.49 24.41
N PHE A 679 -30.24 -24.66 23.96
CA PHE A 679 -30.81 -26.02 24.12
C PHE A 679 -32.34 -26.04 24.26
N ASP A 680 -33.05 -26.29 23.17
CA ASP A 680 -34.49 -26.31 23.19
C ASP A 680 -35.02 -27.65 23.73
N PRO A 681 -35.77 -27.67 24.84
CA PRO A 681 -36.33 -28.90 25.37
C PRO A 681 -37.49 -29.46 24.53
N ASP A 682 -37.40 -30.76 24.23
CA ASP A 682 -38.52 -31.71 24.19
C ASP A 682 -38.57 -32.44 25.55
N ASN A 683 -39.28 -31.85 26.53
CA ASN A 683 -39.20 -32.22 27.95
C ASN A 683 -40.12 -33.39 28.35
N ASP A 684 -41.02 -33.85 27.47
CA ASP A 684 -41.72 -35.13 27.65
C ASP A 684 -41.43 -36.23 26.59
N SER A 685 -40.65 -35.89 25.57
CA SER A 685 -39.96 -36.78 24.61
C SER A 685 -40.89 -37.40 23.56
N ASP A 686 -41.69 -36.59 22.89
CA ASP A 686 -42.56 -37.02 21.78
C ASP A 686 -42.08 -36.62 20.36
N GLY A 687 -41.15 -35.66 20.26
CA GLY A 687 -40.51 -35.24 19.02
C GLY A 687 -40.83 -33.81 18.53
N TRP A 688 -41.50 -32.99 19.34
CA TRP A 688 -41.67 -31.54 19.10
C TRP A 688 -40.99 -30.73 20.19
N TYR A 689 -40.36 -29.62 19.80
CA TYR A 689 -39.64 -28.72 20.70
C TYR A 689 -40.59 -27.67 21.31
N TRP A 690 -40.27 -27.09 22.47
CA TRP A 690 -41.14 -26.16 23.21
C TRP A 690 -41.65 -24.92 22.44
N PHE A 691 -40.98 -24.51 21.36
CA PHE A 691 -41.40 -23.41 20.49
C PHE A 691 -42.37 -23.86 19.38
N GLN A 692 -42.47 -25.16 19.14
CA GLN A 692 -43.36 -25.83 18.19
C GLN A 692 -44.57 -26.44 18.90
N ASP A 693 -44.38 -26.98 20.11
CA ASP A 693 -45.43 -27.55 20.94
C ASP A 693 -46.09 -26.49 21.86
N CYS A 694 -47.42 -26.48 21.84
CA CYS A 694 -48.22 -25.61 22.68
C CYS A 694 -48.29 -26.05 24.17
N ASN A 695 -47.84 -27.26 24.54
CA ASN A 695 -47.77 -27.72 25.93
C ASN A 695 -46.72 -28.84 26.19
N ASP A 696 -45.44 -28.45 26.21
CA ASP A 696 -44.19 -29.24 26.44
C ASP A 696 -44.11 -29.96 27.84
N ASN A 697 -45.19 -30.57 28.29
CA ASN A 697 -45.35 -31.26 29.57
C ASN A 697 -46.47 -32.35 29.54
N ASP A 698 -47.22 -32.50 28.44
CA ASP A 698 -48.18 -33.60 28.26
C ASP A 698 -48.27 -34.08 26.79
N SER A 699 -47.37 -35.00 26.37
CA SER A 699 -47.27 -35.89 25.17
C SER A 699 -48.55 -36.51 24.55
N MET A 700 -49.71 -36.03 24.97
CA MET A 700 -51.00 -36.19 24.30
C MET A 700 -51.41 -34.91 23.55
N ILE A 701 -50.76 -33.77 23.77
CA ILE A 701 -51.00 -32.48 23.13
C ILE A 701 -49.74 -32.13 22.35
N TYR A 702 -49.83 -32.04 21.02
CA TYR A 702 -48.69 -31.74 20.12
C TYR A 702 -49.18 -31.48 18.69
N PRO A 703 -48.37 -30.81 17.83
CA PRO A 703 -48.69 -30.57 16.42
C PRO A 703 -49.19 -31.81 15.65
N GLY A 704 -50.49 -31.84 15.33
CA GLY A 704 -51.14 -32.87 14.51
C GLY A 704 -51.76 -34.07 15.26
N GLN A 705 -52.13 -33.92 16.54
CA GLN A 705 -52.99 -34.87 17.26
C GLN A 705 -54.41 -35.02 16.66
N THR A 706 -55.23 -35.94 17.20
CA THR A 706 -56.69 -36.01 16.96
C THR A 706 -57.52 -35.48 18.13
N GLU A 707 -58.28 -34.43 17.85
CA GLU A 707 -59.16 -33.65 18.76
C GLU A 707 -60.36 -34.38 19.39
N LEU A 708 -60.91 -33.78 20.45
CA LEU A 708 -62.06 -34.26 21.22
C LEU A 708 -63.01 -33.13 21.67
N LEU A 709 -64.20 -32.96 21.09
CA LEU A 709 -65.23 -31.95 21.43
C LEU A 709 -65.46 -31.72 22.96
N ASN A 710 -64.64 -30.86 23.57
CA ASN A 710 -64.53 -30.64 25.02
C ASN A 710 -64.05 -29.22 25.43
N GLY A 711 -63.36 -28.51 24.54
CA GLY A 711 -62.86 -27.16 24.72
C GLY A 711 -61.38 -27.09 25.10
N ILE A 712 -60.54 -27.92 24.50
CA ILE A 712 -59.07 -27.90 24.61
C ILE A 712 -58.51 -28.02 23.18
N ASP A 713 -57.39 -27.35 22.93
CA ASP A 713 -56.56 -27.54 21.73
C ASP A 713 -55.56 -28.65 22.05
N GLU A 714 -55.70 -29.78 21.36
CA GLU A 714 -54.93 -31.01 21.57
C GLU A 714 -53.96 -31.26 20.40
N ASN A 715 -54.15 -30.61 19.25
CA ASN A 715 -53.34 -30.72 18.04
C ASN A 715 -52.37 -29.54 17.79
N CYS A 716 -52.39 -28.51 18.64
CA CYS A 716 -51.60 -27.28 18.60
C CYS A 716 -51.71 -26.42 17.33
N ASP A 717 -52.76 -26.56 16.52
CA ASP A 717 -53.00 -25.70 15.34
C ASP A 717 -53.73 -24.38 15.67
N GLY A 718 -54.15 -24.19 16.92
CA GLY A 718 -54.92 -23.04 17.41
C GLY A 718 -56.43 -23.27 17.45
N PHE A 719 -56.94 -24.42 16.97
CA PHE A 719 -58.35 -24.71 16.77
C PHE A 719 -58.85 -25.91 17.58
N TRP A 720 -58.91 -25.72 18.90
CA TRP A 720 -59.69 -26.52 19.85
C TRP A 720 -60.97 -27.17 19.26
N ASP A 721 -61.09 -28.49 19.46
CA ASP A 721 -62.19 -29.37 19.07
C ASP A 721 -62.37 -29.60 17.53
N ASP A 722 -61.33 -29.46 16.70
CA ASP A 722 -61.34 -29.75 15.25
C ASP A 722 -61.91 -31.15 14.85
N GLY A 723 -62.24 -31.33 13.56
CA GLY A 723 -62.70 -32.61 13.01
C GLY A 723 -64.16 -32.95 13.30
N PHE A 724 -64.76 -32.37 14.34
CA PHE A 724 -66.20 -32.45 14.60
C PHE A 724 -67.03 -31.63 13.60
N ASN A 725 -66.40 -30.68 12.89
CA ASN A 725 -66.96 -29.78 11.89
C ASN A 725 -67.45 -30.44 10.57
N MET A 726 -67.65 -31.77 10.56
CA MET A 726 -68.32 -32.54 9.49
C MET A 726 -69.30 -33.60 10.04
N THR A 727 -69.56 -33.59 11.35
CA THR A 727 -70.49 -34.52 12.00
C THR A 727 -71.82 -33.80 12.18
N ASP A 728 -72.86 -34.27 11.48
CA ASP A 728 -74.24 -33.78 11.60
C ASP A 728 -75.05 -34.89 12.29
N SER A 729 -75.39 -34.67 13.57
CA SER A 729 -76.07 -35.66 14.41
C SER A 729 -77.60 -35.71 14.24
N ASP A 730 -78.21 -34.75 13.55
CA ASP A 730 -79.66 -34.51 13.59
C ASP A 730 -80.33 -34.45 12.19
N LEU A 731 -79.54 -34.07 11.18
CA LEU A 731 -79.81 -34.03 9.74
C LEU A 731 -80.59 -32.81 9.24
N ASP A 732 -80.35 -31.63 9.82
CA ASP A 732 -80.78 -30.33 9.26
C ASP A 732 -79.79 -29.71 8.25
N GLY A 733 -78.48 -29.96 8.41
CA GLY A 733 -77.40 -29.44 7.56
C GLY A 733 -76.26 -28.77 8.32
N ILE A 734 -76.45 -28.39 9.59
CA ILE A 734 -75.39 -27.89 10.47
C ILE A 734 -74.59 -29.07 11.05
N PHE A 735 -73.33 -28.81 11.38
CA PHE A 735 -72.47 -29.76 12.07
C PHE A 735 -72.42 -29.48 13.59
N ASP A 736 -72.22 -30.52 14.39
CA ASP A 736 -72.29 -30.53 15.85
C ASP A 736 -71.36 -29.48 16.51
N TYR A 737 -70.23 -29.16 15.87
CA TYR A 737 -69.25 -28.16 16.32
C TYR A 737 -69.79 -26.72 16.21
N PRO A 738 -70.17 -26.20 15.02
CA PRO A 738 -70.79 -24.88 14.90
C PRO A 738 -71.96 -24.65 15.85
N GLU A 739 -72.82 -25.64 16.07
CA GLU A 739 -73.96 -25.51 16.97
C GLU A 739 -73.56 -25.32 18.44
N TYR A 740 -72.61 -26.13 18.93
CA TYR A 740 -72.21 -26.09 20.34
C TYR A 740 -71.29 -24.89 20.66
N HIS A 741 -70.43 -24.48 19.73
CA HIS A 741 -69.43 -23.40 19.94
C HIS A 741 -69.89 -22.02 19.45
N ILE A 742 -70.63 -21.95 18.33
CA ILE A 742 -70.85 -20.70 17.58
C ILE A 742 -72.30 -20.22 17.71
N TYR A 743 -73.27 -21.02 17.25
CA TYR A 743 -74.65 -20.58 17.12
C TYR A 743 -75.45 -20.70 18.43
N GLY A 744 -75.10 -21.64 19.30
CA GLY A 744 -75.85 -21.90 20.53
C GLY A 744 -77.23 -22.52 20.28
N THR A 745 -77.46 -23.03 19.07
CA THR A 745 -78.50 -24.00 18.73
C THR A 745 -78.23 -25.32 19.48
N ASN A 746 -78.93 -26.40 19.14
CA ASN A 746 -78.79 -27.67 19.83
C ASN A 746 -78.68 -28.78 18.79
N TRP A 747 -77.50 -29.42 18.74
CA TRP A 747 -77.06 -30.47 17.81
C TRP A 747 -77.80 -31.82 17.88
N THR A 748 -79.07 -31.75 18.23
CA THR A 748 -80.08 -32.79 18.22
C THR A 748 -81.50 -32.22 17.93
N ASN A 749 -81.62 -31.00 17.39
CA ASN A 749 -82.88 -30.32 17.01
C ASN A 749 -82.75 -29.26 15.86
N SER A 750 -83.26 -29.62 14.69
CA SER A 750 -83.23 -28.97 13.35
C SER A 750 -84.07 -27.69 13.06
N ASP A 751 -84.52 -26.95 14.06
CA ASP A 751 -85.43 -25.77 13.93
C ASP A 751 -85.57 -25.14 15.33
N THR A 752 -84.92 -23.99 15.54
CA THR A 752 -84.74 -23.33 16.84
C THR A 752 -85.63 -22.09 17.02
N ASP A 753 -85.91 -21.32 15.95
CA ASP A 753 -86.80 -20.15 15.94
C ASP A 753 -88.27 -20.49 15.60
N GLY A 754 -88.50 -21.18 14.47
CA GLY A 754 -89.83 -21.50 13.93
C GLY A 754 -90.37 -20.62 12.79
N ASP A 755 -89.54 -19.81 12.13
CA ASP A 755 -89.87 -18.97 10.96
C ASP A 755 -90.50 -19.76 9.79
N ASN A 756 -90.06 -21.01 9.58
CA ASN A 756 -90.31 -21.92 8.45
C ASN A 756 -89.25 -21.90 7.33
N LEU A 757 -88.14 -21.18 7.50
CA LEU A 757 -86.81 -21.71 7.19
C LEU A 757 -86.38 -22.74 8.27
N THR A 758 -85.25 -23.42 8.10
CA THR A 758 -84.59 -24.25 9.14
C THR A 758 -83.26 -23.63 9.53
N ASP A 759 -82.72 -23.95 10.70
CA ASP A 759 -81.48 -23.34 11.20
C ASP A 759 -80.35 -23.45 10.14
N GLY A 760 -80.19 -24.61 9.48
CA GLY A 760 -79.28 -24.80 8.36
C GLY A 760 -79.66 -24.13 7.02
N ASP A 761 -80.94 -23.86 6.74
CA ASP A 761 -81.34 -23.08 5.55
C ASP A 761 -81.05 -21.58 5.80
N GLU A 762 -81.31 -21.08 7.01
CA GLU A 762 -81.00 -19.71 7.45
C GLU A 762 -79.49 -19.49 7.45
N LEU A 763 -78.70 -20.41 8.00
CA LEU A 763 -77.25 -20.26 8.06
C LEU A 763 -76.51 -20.53 6.74
N TYR A 764 -76.94 -21.47 5.89
CA TYR A 764 -76.18 -21.89 4.69
C TYR A 764 -76.81 -21.55 3.34
N ILE A 765 -78.07 -21.11 3.27
CA ILE A 765 -78.70 -20.68 2.02
C ILE A 765 -78.99 -19.18 2.04
N TYR A 766 -79.27 -18.61 3.21
CA TYR A 766 -79.69 -17.21 3.35
C TYR A 766 -78.74 -16.34 4.22
N SER A 767 -77.83 -16.95 4.97
CA SER A 767 -76.85 -16.29 5.86
C SER A 767 -77.47 -15.34 6.89
N THR A 768 -78.63 -15.73 7.45
CA THR A 768 -79.38 -14.94 8.45
C THR A 768 -79.34 -15.60 9.84
N ASP A 769 -79.77 -14.86 10.88
CA ASP A 769 -79.69 -15.33 12.26
C ASP A 769 -80.81 -16.37 12.52
N PRO A 770 -80.52 -17.67 12.77
CA PRO A 770 -81.52 -18.73 12.97
C PRO A 770 -82.30 -18.60 14.30
N LEU A 771 -82.26 -17.41 14.89
CA LEU A 771 -82.99 -16.97 16.07
C LEU A 771 -83.86 -15.72 15.77
N VAL A 772 -83.88 -15.17 14.51
CA VAL A 772 -84.52 -13.89 14.11
C VAL A 772 -84.88 -13.76 12.58
N PRO A 773 -86.16 -13.50 12.18
CA PRO A 773 -86.62 -13.41 10.75
C PRO A 773 -86.38 -12.12 9.88
N ASP A 774 -86.50 -12.25 8.53
CA ASP A 774 -85.92 -11.37 7.44
C ASP A 774 -86.84 -10.57 6.46
N ALA A 775 -86.24 -9.86 5.45
CA ALA A 775 -86.88 -8.92 4.49
C ALA A 775 -86.20 -8.67 3.10
N ASP A 776 -86.91 -8.02 2.15
CA ASP A 776 -86.43 -7.41 0.86
C ASP A 776 -86.98 -5.97 0.74
N ASN A 777 -86.23 -5.02 0.17
CA ASN A 777 -86.53 -3.58 0.29
C ASN A 777 -86.50 -2.73 -1.02
N ASP A 778 -85.53 -2.90 -1.93
CA ASP A 778 -85.48 -2.22 -3.23
C ASP A 778 -86.46 -2.82 -4.25
N SER A 779 -86.65 -4.16 -4.18
CA SER A 779 -87.50 -4.98 -5.04
C SER A 779 -87.02 -5.17 -6.49
N ASP A 780 -85.71 -5.27 -6.71
CA ASP A 780 -85.13 -5.68 -8.00
C ASP A 780 -85.34 -7.20 -8.28
N GLY A 781 -85.20 -8.03 -7.24
CA GLY A 781 -85.28 -9.49 -7.28
C GLY A 781 -84.50 -10.23 -6.19
N TRP A 782 -83.57 -9.57 -5.49
CA TRP A 782 -82.71 -10.12 -4.45
C TRP A 782 -83.17 -9.70 -3.03
N TYR A 783 -82.77 -10.46 -2.00
CA TYR A 783 -83.00 -10.10 -0.58
C TYR A 783 -81.83 -9.27 -0.01
N TRP A 784 -82.00 -8.68 1.18
CA TRP A 784 -81.01 -7.78 1.82
C TRP A 784 -79.60 -8.37 2.00
N PHE A 785 -79.48 -9.70 1.96
CA PHE A 785 -78.25 -10.48 2.11
C PHE A 785 -77.70 -11.04 0.77
N GLN A 786 -78.31 -10.71 -0.38
CA GLN A 786 -77.91 -11.17 -1.72
C GLN A 786 -77.59 -10.02 -2.70
N ASP A 787 -77.99 -8.80 -2.35
CA ASP A 787 -77.63 -7.57 -3.04
C ASP A 787 -76.67 -6.80 -2.12
N CYS A 788 -75.43 -6.57 -2.58
CA CYS A 788 -74.44 -5.84 -1.79
C CYS A 788 -74.82 -4.34 -1.59
N ASN A 789 -75.89 -3.87 -2.24
CA ASN A 789 -76.49 -2.55 -2.04
C ASN A 789 -78.01 -2.51 -2.34
N ASP A 790 -78.85 -3.17 -1.51
CA ASP A 790 -80.35 -3.21 -1.48
C ASP A 790 -81.02 -1.81 -1.35
N SER A 791 -80.71 -0.95 -2.33
CA SER A 791 -81.00 0.49 -2.45
C SER A 791 -80.46 1.12 -3.76
N ASN A 792 -79.60 0.45 -4.54
CA ASN A 792 -78.96 1.00 -5.74
C ASN A 792 -78.86 -0.02 -6.90
N PRO A 793 -79.82 -0.05 -7.84
CA PRO A 793 -79.95 -1.09 -8.88
C PRO A 793 -78.99 -0.91 -10.07
N TRP A 794 -77.70 -0.74 -9.78
CA TRP A 794 -76.57 -0.72 -10.71
C TRP A 794 -75.34 -1.48 -10.18
N ILE A 795 -75.30 -1.75 -8.87
CA ILE A 795 -74.36 -2.64 -8.20
C ILE A 795 -75.17 -3.91 -7.92
N HIS A 796 -74.77 -5.07 -8.45
CA HIS A 796 -75.52 -6.34 -8.35
C HIS A 796 -74.69 -7.52 -8.92
N PRO A 797 -74.98 -8.80 -8.53
CA PRO A 797 -74.33 -10.07 -8.96
C PRO A 797 -74.05 -10.40 -10.46
N THR A 798 -74.02 -9.43 -11.38
CA THR A 798 -73.70 -9.53 -12.83
C THR A 798 -73.40 -8.14 -13.46
N ALA A 799 -72.53 -7.31 -12.87
CA ALA A 799 -72.10 -6.03 -13.46
C ALA A 799 -70.85 -6.23 -14.37
N PRO A 800 -70.05 -5.16 -14.56
CA PRO A 800 -68.64 -5.32 -14.92
C PRO A 800 -67.68 -4.28 -14.26
N GLU A 801 -66.51 -4.75 -13.81
CA GLU A 801 -65.52 -3.96 -13.05
C GLU A 801 -64.78 -2.86 -13.80
N ILE A 802 -64.20 -1.92 -13.02
CA ILE A 802 -63.58 -0.67 -13.48
C ILE A 802 -62.66 -0.04 -12.40
N LEU A 803 -61.35 -0.35 -12.37
CA LEU A 803 -60.31 0.13 -11.42
C LEU A 803 -60.68 1.40 -10.60
N ASP A 804 -61.46 1.22 -9.53
CA ASP A 804 -62.00 2.31 -8.68
C ASP A 804 -62.28 1.93 -7.20
N ASP A 805 -61.73 0.81 -6.71
CA ASP A 805 -61.81 0.32 -5.31
C ASP A 805 -63.26 0.00 -4.86
N VAL A 806 -64.05 -0.52 -5.80
CA VAL A 806 -65.44 -0.95 -5.56
C VAL A 806 -65.76 -2.21 -6.37
N ASP A 807 -66.14 -3.27 -5.67
CA ASP A 807 -66.88 -4.42 -6.21
C ASP A 807 -68.21 -3.93 -6.85
N ASN A 808 -68.22 -3.76 -8.18
CA ASN A 808 -69.40 -3.31 -8.94
C ASN A 808 -70.36 -4.49 -9.22
N ASP A 809 -69.81 -5.69 -9.37
CA ASP A 809 -70.46 -6.95 -9.78
C ASP A 809 -71.00 -7.80 -8.62
N CYS A 810 -70.74 -7.44 -7.35
CA CYS A 810 -71.07 -8.18 -6.13
C CYS A 810 -70.58 -9.66 -6.12
N ASP A 811 -69.44 -10.00 -6.71
CA ASP A 811 -68.88 -11.37 -6.62
C ASP A 811 -67.89 -11.56 -5.46
N GLY A 812 -67.33 -10.45 -4.96
CA GLY A 812 -66.55 -10.36 -3.71
C GLY A 812 -65.07 -10.04 -3.89
N ASP A 813 -64.54 -10.10 -5.11
CA ASP A 813 -63.23 -9.54 -5.45
C ASP A 813 -63.39 -8.07 -5.91
N VAL A 814 -62.27 -7.34 -6.07
CA VAL A 814 -62.25 -5.92 -6.45
C VAL A 814 -61.18 -5.69 -7.51
N ASP A 815 -61.60 -5.22 -8.68
CA ASP A 815 -60.72 -4.83 -9.80
C ASP A 815 -59.77 -5.94 -10.30
N GLU A 816 -60.16 -7.20 -10.14
CA GLU A 816 -59.40 -8.42 -10.42
C GLU A 816 -59.06 -8.63 -11.91
N ASP A 817 -59.88 -8.08 -12.83
CA ASP A 817 -59.65 -8.08 -14.29
C ASP A 817 -58.35 -7.32 -14.70
N TYR A 818 -57.66 -6.67 -13.74
CA TYR A 818 -56.40 -5.94 -13.90
C TYR A 818 -55.14 -6.69 -13.38
N LEU A 819 -55.27 -7.88 -12.75
CA LEU A 819 -54.15 -8.63 -12.13
C LEU A 819 -52.91 -8.87 -13.04
N ASP A 820 -53.13 -9.35 -14.26
CA ASP A 820 -52.08 -9.59 -15.27
C ASP A 820 -51.84 -8.35 -16.17
N ILE A 821 -52.50 -7.21 -15.89
CA ILE A 821 -52.41 -6.01 -16.72
C ILE A 821 -51.24 -5.15 -16.27
N ASP A 822 -50.18 -5.29 -17.04
CA ASP A 822 -49.04 -4.41 -17.13
C ASP A 822 -49.37 -3.16 -18.02
N SER A 823 -49.31 -1.91 -17.51
CA SER A 823 -49.72 -0.75 -18.33
C SER A 823 -49.11 0.69 -18.20
N ASP A 824 -47.88 0.91 -17.68
CA ASP A 824 -47.06 2.11 -18.07
C ASP A 824 -45.68 1.89 -18.74
N LEU A 825 -44.49 1.81 -18.09
CA LEU A 825 -43.25 1.46 -18.85
C LEU A 825 -42.07 0.70 -18.16
N ASP A 826 -42.02 0.53 -16.84
CA ASP A 826 -40.76 0.35 -16.09
C ASP A 826 -40.69 -0.84 -15.10
N GLY A 827 -41.71 -1.06 -14.26
CA GLY A 827 -41.51 -1.73 -12.98
C GLY A 827 -42.59 -2.70 -12.45
N LEU A 828 -43.85 -2.35 -12.53
CA LEU A 828 -44.89 -2.85 -11.61
C LEU A 828 -46.13 -3.25 -12.44
N LEU A 829 -47.10 -3.96 -11.85
CA LEU A 829 -48.36 -4.32 -12.54
C LEU A 829 -49.49 -3.39 -12.06
N ASP A 830 -50.49 -3.07 -12.90
CA ASP A 830 -51.52 -2.05 -12.62
C ASP A 830 -52.12 -2.18 -11.21
N LEU A 831 -52.39 -3.42 -10.78
CA LEU A 831 -53.03 -3.70 -9.50
C LEU A 831 -52.05 -3.60 -8.31
N ASP A 832 -50.78 -3.97 -8.50
CA ASP A 832 -49.73 -3.78 -7.48
C ASP A 832 -49.36 -2.30 -7.37
N GLU A 833 -49.37 -1.55 -8.46
CA GLU A 833 -49.25 -0.09 -8.44
C GLU A 833 -50.41 0.54 -7.68
N TYR A 834 -51.65 0.21 -8.03
CA TYR A 834 -52.83 0.84 -7.43
C TYR A 834 -53.02 0.48 -5.94
N ASN A 835 -52.71 -0.76 -5.53
CA ASN A 835 -52.99 -1.27 -4.18
C ASN A 835 -51.75 -1.44 -3.28
N THR A 836 -50.59 -1.82 -3.83
CA THR A 836 -49.41 -2.23 -3.05
C THR A 836 -48.39 -1.09 -2.94
N HIS A 837 -48.02 -0.47 -4.06
CA HIS A 837 -47.02 0.59 -4.15
C HIS A 837 -47.63 2.00 -4.10
N LEU A 838 -48.94 2.12 -4.39
CA LEU A 838 -49.71 3.37 -4.49
C LEU A 838 -49.20 4.36 -5.55
N THR A 839 -48.42 3.85 -6.51
CA THR A 839 -47.96 4.59 -7.70
C THR A 839 -49.11 4.80 -8.67
N ASN A 840 -48.89 5.54 -9.76
CA ASN A 840 -49.87 5.75 -10.80
C ASN A 840 -49.69 4.72 -11.94
N PRO A 841 -50.63 3.78 -12.17
CA PRO A 841 -50.55 2.77 -13.26
C PRO A 841 -50.47 3.30 -14.71
N PHE A 842 -50.27 4.61 -14.87
CA PHE A 842 -50.32 5.36 -16.13
C PHE A 842 -49.34 6.57 -16.16
N ASP A 843 -48.29 6.61 -15.32
CA ASP A 843 -47.07 7.45 -15.48
C ASP A 843 -45.88 6.75 -14.79
N ASN A 844 -44.88 6.30 -15.55
CA ASN A 844 -43.70 5.53 -15.09
C ASN A 844 -42.72 6.23 -14.10
N ASP A 845 -43.07 7.40 -13.58
CA ASP A 845 -42.29 8.36 -12.76
C ASP A 845 -43.35 9.19 -11.98
N THR A 846 -43.86 8.61 -10.89
CA THR A 846 -45.13 8.99 -10.24
C THR A 846 -45.07 10.37 -9.57
N ASP A 847 -43.95 10.70 -8.93
CA ASP A 847 -43.76 12.01 -8.30
C ASP A 847 -42.99 13.03 -9.16
N ALA A 848 -42.51 12.60 -10.34
CA ALA A 848 -41.91 13.41 -11.40
C ALA A 848 -40.52 13.98 -11.06
N ASP A 849 -39.68 13.19 -10.39
CA ASP A 849 -38.28 13.53 -10.09
C ASP A 849 -37.30 13.12 -11.21
N GLY A 850 -37.66 12.12 -12.01
CA GLY A 850 -36.85 11.62 -13.13
C GLY A 850 -36.06 10.32 -12.89
N LEU A 851 -36.26 9.64 -11.75
CA LEU A 851 -36.15 8.18 -11.67
C LEU A 851 -37.43 7.53 -12.25
N ASP A 852 -37.39 6.23 -12.54
CA ASP A 852 -38.59 5.46 -12.90
C ASP A 852 -39.05 4.68 -11.64
N ASP A 853 -40.35 4.57 -11.36
CA ASP A 853 -40.88 4.01 -10.09
C ASP A 853 -40.32 2.61 -9.74
N GLY A 854 -40.19 1.76 -10.76
CA GLY A 854 -39.60 0.43 -10.68
C GLY A 854 -38.10 0.45 -10.43
N VAL A 855 -37.37 1.46 -10.91
CA VAL A 855 -35.94 1.65 -10.63
C VAL A 855 -35.75 1.96 -9.15
N GLU A 856 -36.59 2.84 -8.58
CA GLU A 856 -36.53 3.16 -7.15
C GLU A 856 -36.70 1.91 -6.29
N ILE A 857 -37.79 1.17 -6.50
CA ILE A 857 -38.12 -0.03 -5.71
C ILE A 857 -37.10 -1.16 -5.88
N SER A 858 -36.30 -1.20 -6.96
CA SER A 858 -35.44 -2.36 -7.28
C SER A 858 -33.94 -2.10 -7.44
N ILE A 859 -33.49 -0.84 -7.42
CA ILE A 859 -32.07 -0.47 -7.61
C ILE A 859 -31.59 0.48 -6.51
N THR A 860 -32.22 1.65 -6.33
CA THR A 860 -31.84 2.61 -5.27
C THR A 860 -32.47 2.28 -3.91
N MET A 861 -33.54 1.48 -3.91
CA MET A 861 -34.36 1.12 -2.75
C MET A 861 -35.05 2.34 -2.09
N THR A 862 -35.29 3.39 -2.87
CA THR A 862 -36.03 4.59 -2.49
C THR A 862 -37.55 4.43 -2.72
N ASN A 863 -38.32 5.52 -2.63
CA ASN A 863 -39.78 5.46 -2.47
C ASN A 863 -40.50 6.35 -3.51
N PRO A 864 -41.10 5.76 -4.57
CA PRO A 864 -41.59 6.48 -5.77
C PRO A 864 -42.89 7.29 -5.57
N LEU A 865 -43.17 7.65 -4.32
CA LEU A 865 -44.21 8.60 -3.92
C LEU A 865 -43.61 9.85 -3.25
N ILE A 866 -42.29 9.89 -3.09
CA ILE A 866 -41.55 10.82 -2.24
C ILE A 866 -40.23 11.26 -2.91
N PHE A 867 -40.35 11.91 -4.08
CA PHE A 867 -39.38 12.76 -4.78
C PHE A 867 -38.05 12.84 -4.04
N ASP A 868 -37.06 12.06 -4.48
CA ASP A 868 -35.76 11.96 -3.82
C ASP A 868 -35.01 13.27 -4.05
N PRO A 869 -34.91 14.21 -3.08
CA PRO A 869 -34.26 15.46 -3.37
C PRO A 869 -32.76 15.27 -3.64
N ASP A 870 -32.28 16.14 -4.51
CA ASP A 870 -31.00 16.83 -4.45
C ASP A 870 -31.37 18.23 -3.90
N SER A 871 -31.30 18.42 -2.56
CA SER A 871 -31.92 19.60 -1.92
C SER A 871 -31.11 20.89 -2.08
N ASP A 872 -29.81 20.81 -2.35
CA ASP A 872 -28.92 21.96 -2.56
C ASP A 872 -28.49 22.21 -4.02
N ALA A 873 -28.68 21.21 -4.90
CA ALA A 873 -28.42 21.23 -6.34
C ALA A 873 -26.96 21.04 -6.77
N ASP A 874 -26.20 20.15 -6.11
CA ASP A 874 -24.83 19.78 -6.51
C ASP A 874 -24.77 18.70 -7.62
N GLY A 875 -25.71 17.73 -7.60
CA GLY A 875 -25.81 16.65 -8.57
C GLY A 875 -25.94 15.23 -7.99
N PHE A 876 -25.75 15.05 -6.68
CA PHE A 876 -26.05 13.81 -5.95
C PHE A 876 -27.42 13.90 -5.26
N ARG A 877 -28.07 12.77 -4.99
CA ARG A 877 -29.33 12.72 -4.22
C ARG A 877 -29.09 12.37 -2.75
N TRP A 878 -30.07 12.61 -1.89
CA TRP A 878 -29.99 12.38 -0.43
C TRP A 878 -29.58 10.98 0.06
N PHE A 879 -29.59 9.97 -0.81
CA PHE A 879 -29.15 8.59 -0.52
C PHE A 879 -27.74 8.27 -1.07
N GLU A 880 -27.18 9.16 -1.88
CA GLU A 880 -25.79 9.13 -2.39
C GLU A 880 -24.87 10.06 -1.57
N ASP A 881 -25.45 11.01 -0.83
CA ASP A 881 -24.79 12.00 0.02
C ASP A 881 -25.01 11.72 1.52
N CYS A 882 -24.09 12.22 2.35
CA CYS A 882 -24.10 12.15 3.80
C CYS A 882 -24.81 13.34 4.51
N ASP A 883 -25.04 14.50 3.86
CA ASP A 883 -26.08 15.49 4.27
C ASP A 883 -26.56 16.40 3.10
N ASP A 884 -27.62 15.94 2.42
CA ASP A 884 -28.39 16.54 1.29
C ASP A 884 -28.69 18.05 1.37
N ASN A 885 -28.46 18.67 2.52
CA ASN A 885 -28.66 20.09 2.76
C ASN A 885 -27.37 20.93 2.55
N ASN A 886 -26.25 20.30 2.18
CA ASN A 886 -24.92 20.91 2.19
C ASN A 886 -23.94 20.39 1.10
N SER A 887 -24.07 20.94 -0.12
CA SER A 887 -23.25 20.83 -1.36
C SER A 887 -21.71 20.92 -1.26
N GLU A 888 -21.15 20.99 -0.05
CA GLU A 888 -19.73 20.87 0.25
C GLU A 888 -19.39 19.49 0.86
N LEU A 889 -20.40 18.63 1.08
CA LEU A 889 -20.33 17.21 1.40
C LEU A 889 -20.99 16.46 0.23
N ASN A 890 -20.30 15.49 -0.38
CA ASN A 890 -20.78 14.60 -1.45
C ASN A 890 -19.62 13.70 -1.96
N PRO A 891 -19.88 12.57 -2.63
CA PRO A 891 -18.83 11.66 -3.14
C PRO A 891 -17.74 12.25 -4.07
N ASP A 892 -17.91 13.44 -4.65
CA ASP A 892 -16.91 14.12 -5.51
C ASP A 892 -16.16 15.26 -4.77
N ALA A 893 -16.41 15.45 -3.47
CA ALA A 893 -15.85 16.55 -2.67
C ALA A 893 -14.34 16.38 -2.36
N ILE A 894 -13.74 17.43 -1.78
CA ILE A 894 -12.30 17.46 -1.45
C ILE A 894 -12.14 17.84 0.03
N GLU A 895 -11.47 16.97 0.79
CA GLU A 895 -11.23 17.13 2.22
C GLU A 895 -10.57 18.47 2.60
N ILE A 896 -11.05 19.05 3.70
CA ILE A 896 -10.59 20.27 4.34
C ILE A 896 -10.44 20.03 5.84
N TRP A 897 -9.32 20.47 6.44
CA TRP A 897 -8.99 20.13 7.84
C TRP A 897 -9.93 20.82 8.83
N ASP A 898 -11.02 20.16 9.15
CA ASP A 898 -12.12 20.69 9.94
C ASP A 898 -12.91 19.62 10.73
N GLY A 899 -12.63 18.33 10.48
CA GLY A 899 -13.09 17.19 11.28
C GLY A 899 -14.41 16.58 10.84
N ILE A 900 -14.89 16.92 9.64
CA ILE A 900 -16.04 16.34 8.96
C ILE A 900 -15.51 15.52 7.77
N ASP A 901 -16.16 14.40 7.44
CA ASP A 901 -15.98 13.67 6.18
C ASP A 901 -16.63 14.50 5.06
N GLN A 902 -15.88 15.07 4.11
CA GLN A 902 -16.48 15.77 2.97
C GLN A 902 -16.91 14.81 1.87
N ASN A 903 -16.08 13.80 1.57
CA ASN A 903 -16.32 12.93 0.41
C ASN A 903 -17.20 11.70 0.69
N CYS A 904 -17.83 11.65 1.87
CA CYS A 904 -18.75 10.63 2.35
C CYS A 904 -18.19 9.19 2.30
N ASN A 905 -16.86 9.01 2.34
CA ASN A 905 -16.22 7.70 2.22
C ASN A 905 -16.03 6.97 3.58
N ASN A 906 -16.37 7.63 4.70
CA ASN A 906 -16.18 7.23 6.10
C ASN A 906 -14.75 7.39 6.68
N LEU A 907 -13.85 8.04 5.95
CA LEU A 907 -12.61 8.65 6.45
C LEU A 907 -12.87 10.14 6.76
N VAL A 908 -11.92 10.82 7.41
CA VAL A 908 -12.08 12.21 7.86
C VAL A 908 -10.73 12.93 7.77
N ASP A 909 -10.71 14.10 7.12
CA ASP A 909 -9.52 14.92 6.93
C ASP A 909 -8.34 14.14 6.26
N GLU A 910 -8.59 13.13 5.43
CA GLU A 910 -7.51 12.40 4.75
C GLU A 910 -6.86 13.24 3.63
N MET A 911 -5.57 12.98 3.36
CA MET A 911 -4.78 13.71 2.36
C MET A 911 -4.65 15.25 2.59
N VAL A 912 -5.19 15.81 3.67
CA VAL A 912 -5.13 17.26 3.96
C VAL A 912 -3.81 17.69 4.59
N ASN A 913 -3.21 18.77 4.05
CA ASN A 913 -1.99 19.36 4.57
C ASN A 913 -2.24 20.21 5.85
N ARG A 914 -2.30 19.56 7.02
CA ARG A 914 -2.50 20.22 8.34
C ARG A 914 -1.47 21.31 8.63
N ALA A 915 -0.20 21.08 8.29
CA ALA A 915 0.89 22.02 8.50
C ALA A 915 0.65 23.38 7.81
N SER A 916 0.03 23.40 6.62
CA SER A 916 -0.28 24.63 5.87
C SER A 916 -1.24 25.59 6.58
N GLN A 917 -2.06 25.09 7.51
CA GLN A 917 -3.03 25.88 8.28
C GLN A 917 -2.49 26.37 9.63
N ILE A 918 -1.24 26.04 9.98
CA ILE A 918 -0.58 26.48 11.20
C ILE A 918 0.40 27.60 10.87
N SER A 919 0.27 28.73 11.55
CA SER A 919 1.23 29.84 11.46
C SER A 919 1.67 30.28 12.85
N VAL A 920 2.92 30.73 12.97
CA VAL A 920 3.53 31.05 14.27
C VAL A 920 4.18 32.42 14.28
N SER A 921 4.33 33.02 15.45
CA SER A 921 4.90 34.36 15.60
C SER A 921 5.77 34.46 16.86
N PRO A 922 7.03 34.95 16.76
CA PRO A 922 7.73 35.30 15.52
C PRO A 922 8.07 34.08 14.65
N GLU A 923 8.09 34.27 13.33
CA GLU A 923 8.53 33.28 12.33
C GLU A 923 10.04 32.95 12.44
N HIS A 924 10.82 33.80 13.11
CA HIS A 924 12.24 33.56 13.35
C HIS A 924 12.44 32.59 14.53
N THR A 925 12.98 31.42 14.24
CA THR A 925 13.26 30.34 15.21
C THR A 925 14.39 30.70 16.19
N GLU A 926 15.42 31.44 15.79
CA GLU A 926 16.48 31.95 16.67
C GLU A 926 16.11 33.30 17.32
N LEU A 927 16.10 33.35 18.67
CA LEU A 927 15.84 34.58 19.43
C LEU A 927 16.90 34.83 20.52
N ILE A 928 17.34 36.09 20.66
CA ILE A 928 18.28 36.53 21.70
C ILE A 928 17.65 37.65 22.53
N LEU A 929 17.49 37.44 23.84
CA LEU A 929 16.73 38.32 24.74
C LEU A 929 17.51 38.69 26.01
N ASN A 930 17.31 39.90 26.56
CA ASN A 930 17.81 40.25 27.87
C ASN A 930 16.96 39.64 28.99
N ALA A 931 17.56 38.68 29.71
CA ALA A 931 16.92 37.93 30.79
C ALA A 931 16.24 38.79 31.87
N THR A 932 16.68 40.03 32.06
CA THR A 932 16.26 40.91 33.16
C THR A 932 15.39 42.10 32.71
N SER A 933 15.12 42.25 31.41
CA SER A 933 14.37 43.41 30.90
C SER A 933 13.47 43.16 29.69
N GLU A 934 13.53 41.98 29.07
CA GLU A 934 12.74 41.62 27.88
C GLU A 934 11.95 40.33 28.16
N SER A 935 10.72 40.24 27.65
CA SER A 935 9.92 39.00 27.66
C SER A 935 10.22 38.16 26.43
N LEU A 936 10.13 36.83 26.56
CA LEU A 936 9.87 35.96 25.40
C LEU A 936 8.35 35.90 25.17
N TYR A 937 7.88 36.42 24.03
CA TYR A 937 6.52 36.22 23.56
C TYR A 937 6.52 35.34 22.32
N LEU A 938 5.88 34.16 22.40
CA LEU A 938 5.64 33.26 21.28
C LEU A 938 4.13 33.02 21.15
N GLN A 939 3.64 32.90 19.93
CA GLN A 939 2.23 32.65 19.63
C GLN A 939 2.10 31.70 18.43
N THR A 940 1.07 30.86 18.45
CA THR A 940 0.59 30.08 17.31
C THR A 940 -0.82 30.49 16.93
N PHE A 941 -1.16 30.33 15.66
CA PHE A 941 -2.48 30.54 15.07
C PHE A 941 -2.80 29.31 14.20
N VAL A 942 -3.82 28.57 14.61
CA VAL A 942 -4.40 27.46 13.84
C VAL A 942 -5.57 28.05 13.05
N ASN A 943 -5.51 27.96 11.71
CA ASN A 943 -6.39 28.66 10.78
C ASN A 943 -7.47 27.73 10.18
N ILE A 944 -8.13 26.96 11.04
CA ILE A 944 -9.27 26.10 10.68
C ILE A 944 -10.58 26.91 10.56
N SER A 945 -11.63 26.28 10.02
CA SER A 945 -12.97 26.86 9.93
C SER A 945 -13.52 27.25 11.31
N ASN A 946 -14.45 28.22 11.36
CA ASN A 946 -15.19 28.53 12.59
C ASN A 946 -16.32 27.53 12.86
N GLU A 947 -16.56 26.63 11.90
CA GLU A 947 -17.64 25.63 11.90
C GLU A 947 -17.08 24.19 12.04
N SER A 948 -15.75 24.05 12.07
CA SER A 948 -14.99 22.85 12.43
C SER A 948 -15.38 22.24 13.78
N ILE A 949 -15.30 20.92 13.88
CA ILE A 949 -15.58 20.15 15.10
C ILE A 949 -14.33 19.60 15.83
N LEU A 950 -13.12 19.88 15.34
CA LEU A 950 -11.84 19.41 15.91
C LEU A 950 -11.52 20.05 17.28
N ASP A 951 -11.18 19.23 18.29
CA ASP A 951 -10.71 19.69 19.60
C ASP A 951 -9.18 19.91 19.60
N ILE A 952 -8.74 20.96 18.90
CA ILE A 952 -7.30 21.26 18.73
C ILE A 952 -6.61 21.52 20.07
N THR A 953 -5.83 20.55 20.51
CA THR A 953 -4.95 20.65 21.68
C THR A 953 -3.67 21.40 21.33
N ILE A 954 -3.22 22.29 22.24
CA ILE A 954 -1.96 23.03 22.13
C ILE A 954 -1.16 22.80 23.40
N GLN A 955 0.14 22.52 23.28
CA GLN A 955 1.04 22.34 24.42
C GLN A 955 2.42 22.95 24.19
N TRP A 956 2.77 23.94 25.00
CA TRP A 956 4.09 24.57 25.01
C TRP A 956 5.04 23.89 26.01
N LYS A 957 6.24 23.52 25.56
CA LYS A 957 7.32 22.92 26.37
C LYS A 957 8.57 23.81 26.35
N PHE A 958 9.21 24.00 27.49
CA PHE A 958 10.53 24.63 27.61
C PHE A 958 11.55 23.56 28.01
N TRP A 959 12.57 23.36 27.21
CA TRP A 959 13.66 22.41 27.46
C TRP A 959 14.86 23.12 28.08
N TYR A 960 15.37 22.57 29.18
CA TYR A 960 16.55 23.07 29.88
C TYR A 960 17.59 21.96 30.12
N SER A 961 18.67 22.32 30.80
CA SER A 961 19.83 21.46 31.07
C SER A 961 19.45 20.05 31.57
N ASP A 962 20.27 19.07 31.17
CA ASP A 962 20.07 17.63 31.37
C ASP A 962 18.78 17.05 30.75
N GLY A 963 18.30 17.60 29.62
CA GLY A 963 17.20 17.05 28.83
C GLY A 963 15.82 17.16 29.49
N GLN A 964 15.66 18.05 30.47
CA GLN A 964 14.42 18.22 31.22
C GLN A 964 13.50 19.25 30.55
N SER A 965 12.27 18.86 30.25
CA SER A 965 11.22 19.79 29.83
C SER A 965 10.31 20.23 30.99
N VAL A 966 9.76 21.44 30.90
CA VAL A 966 8.60 21.88 31.68
C VAL A 966 7.49 22.37 30.73
N ILE A 967 6.25 21.93 30.97
CA ILE A 967 5.08 22.45 30.25
C ILE A 967 4.81 23.87 30.72
N LEU A 968 4.83 24.83 29.79
CA LEU A 968 4.62 26.25 30.07
C LEU A 968 3.14 26.64 30.08
N SER A 969 2.40 26.16 29.08
CA SER A 969 1.05 26.64 28.74
C SER A 969 0.34 25.64 27.82
N SER A 970 -0.98 25.71 27.78
CA SER A 970 -1.84 25.13 26.74
C SER A 970 -2.71 26.17 26.03
N GLU A 971 -2.42 27.45 26.24
CA GLU A 971 -3.00 28.56 25.48
C GLU A 971 -2.30 28.66 24.10
N SER A 972 -2.90 29.36 23.14
CA SER A 972 -2.27 29.61 21.83
C SER A 972 -1.03 30.52 21.88
N TRP A 973 -0.57 30.95 23.07
CA TRP A 973 0.57 31.84 23.26
C TRP A 973 1.24 31.64 24.63
N ILE A 974 2.46 32.17 24.76
CA ILE A 974 3.21 32.31 26.01
C ILE A 974 3.82 33.72 26.13
N ASP A 975 3.91 34.23 27.36
CA ASP A 975 4.71 35.41 27.75
C ASP A 975 5.61 34.99 28.91
N ILE A 976 6.84 34.58 28.62
CA ILE A 976 7.85 34.34 29.64
C ILE A 976 8.49 35.70 29.98
N GLY A 977 7.92 36.36 30.99
CA GLY A 977 8.36 37.67 31.43
C GLY A 977 9.79 37.70 31.98
N PRO A 978 10.44 38.89 32.02
CA PRO A 978 11.81 39.04 32.46
C PRO A 978 12.03 38.51 33.89
N PHE A 979 13.11 37.75 34.05
CA PHE A 979 13.46 37.02 35.26
C PHE A 979 14.07 37.92 36.33
N ASP A 980 13.55 37.80 37.55
CA ASP A 980 14.19 38.37 38.74
C ASP A 980 15.26 37.40 39.28
N CYS A 981 16.50 37.55 38.81
CA CYS A 981 17.62 36.77 39.30
C CYS A 981 17.99 37.05 40.78
N GLU A 982 17.37 38.04 41.46
CA GLU A 982 17.46 38.15 42.93
C GLU A 982 16.45 37.24 43.67
N SER A 983 15.41 36.74 43.00
CA SER A 983 14.44 35.79 43.59
C SER A 983 14.11 34.59 42.68
N LEU A 984 14.89 33.51 42.85
CA LEU A 984 14.73 32.26 42.09
C LEU A 984 13.39 31.58 42.38
N THR A 985 12.52 31.49 41.38
CA THR A 985 11.12 31.01 41.48
C THR A 985 10.86 29.63 40.88
N SER A 986 11.67 29.15 39.93
CA SER A 986 11.56 27.83 39.28
C SER A 986 12.94 27.21 38.99
N SER A 987 12.97 25.95 38.54
CA SER A 987 14.20 25.26 38.12
C SER A 987 14.86 25.93 36.92
N TYR A 988 14.13 26.08 35.81
CA TYR A 988 14.66 26.66 34.58
C TYR A 988 15.11 28.13 34.75
N VAL A 989 14.40 28.93 35.56
CA VAL A 989 14.83 30.30 35.91
C VAL A 989 16.13 30.27 36.73
N SER A 990 16.31 29.28 37.61
CA SER A 990 17.56 29.11 38.36
C SER A 990 18.74 28.66 37.48
N ASP A 991 18.48 27.96 36.37
CA ASP A 991 19.51 27.56 35.41
C ASP A 991 19.94 28.77 34.56
N ILE A 992 18.97 29.46 33.94
CA ILE A 992 19.19 30.70 33.16
C ILE A 992 19.96 31.73 34.01
N CYS A 993 19.44 32.11 35.18
CA CYS A 993 20.07 33.10 36.06
C CYS A 993 21.40 32.67 36.69
N SER A 994 21.87 31.42 36.51
CA SER A 994 23.19 31.00 36.99
C SER A 994 24.35 31.48 36.10
N HIS A 995 24.06 31.88 34.86
CA HIS A 995 25.02 32.33 33.86
C HIS A 995 25.34 33.82 33.99
N ASP A 996 26.53 34.26 33.56
CA ASP A 996 26.91 35.67 33.47
C ASP A 996 27.48 35.95 32.08
N GLY A 997 26.72 36.63 31.22
CA GLY A 997 26.95 36.69 29.78
C GLY A 997 25.76 36.16 28.98
N ILE A 998 26.03 35.50 27.85
CA ILE A 998 25.02 34.81 27.02
C ILE A 998 24.93 33.35 27.49
N THR A 999 23.71 32.83 27.67
CA THR A 999 23.46 31.42 28.02
C THR A 999 23.74 30.47 26.86
N PRO A 1000 23.76 29.14 27.10
CA PRO A 1000 23.46 28.16 26.07
C PRO A 1000 22.13 28.45 25.33
N ALA A 1001 21.92 27.76 24.21
CA ALA A 1001 20.63 27.64 23.57
C ALA A 1001 19.67 26.83 24.46
N TYR A 1002 18.44 27.32 24.62
CA TYR A 1002 17.31 26.59 25.18
C TYR A 1002 16.24 26.43 24.12
N GLU A 1003 15.66 25.24 23.98
CA GLU A 1003 14.55 25.01 23.06
C GLU A 1003 13.22 25.35 23.74
N VAL A 1004 12.35 26.04 23.02
CA VAL A 1004 10.92 26.17 23.36
C VAL A 1004 10.12 25.64 22.18
N SER A 1005 9.32 24.60 22.38
CA SER A 1005 8.47 24.05 21.33
C SER A 1005 6.99 24.13 21.67
N VAL A 1006 6.17 24.23 20.62
CA VAL A 1006 4.72 24.06 20.68
C VAL A 1006 4.36 22.81 19.89
N ALA A 1007 3.63 21.90 20.53
CA ALA A 1007 2.95 20.80 19.86
C ALA A 1007 1.47 21.17 19.70
N ILE A 1008 0.90 20.86 18.54
CA ILE A 1008 -0.48 21.16 18.13
C ILE A 1008 -1.06 19.86 17.56
N SER A 1009 -2.20 19.41 18.07
CA SER A 1009 -2.78 18.12 17.70
C SER A 1009 -4.29 18.12 17.80
N ASP A 1010 -4.94 17.58 16.77
CA ASP A 1010 -6.38 17.27 16.69
C ASP A 1010 -6.76 15.97 17.41
N GLY A 1011 -5.78 15.12 17.73
CA GLY A 1011 -5.95 13.78 18.28
C GLY A 1011 -5.47 12.66 17.36
N TYR A 1012 -5.28 12.95 16.07
CA TYR A 1012 -4.78 12.03 15.05
C TYR A 1012 -3.31 12.32 14.71
N GLU A 1013 -2.99 13.58 14.42
CA GLU A 1013 -1.63 14.02 14.03
C GLU A 1013 -1.04 15.00 15.07
N ILE A 1014 0.29 15.15 15.12
CA ILE A 1014 0.96 16.10 16.03
C ILE A 1014 1.97 16.97 15.26
N ILE A 1015 1.56 18.19 14.91
CA ILE A 1015 2.46 19.19 14.32
C ILE A 1015 3.26 19.88 15.44
N GLN A 1016 4.59 19.81 15.38
CA GLN A 1016 5.48 20.50 16.33
C GLN A 1016 6.30 21.59 15.65
N HIS A 1017 6.41 22.77 16.29
CA HIS A 1017 7.32 23.85 15.89
C HIS A 1017 8.19 24.27 17.08
N SER A 1018 9.46 24.62 16.85
CA SER A 1018 10.43 24.93 17.90
C SER A 1018 11.25 26.21 17.66
N TRP A 1019 11.62 26.87 18.75
CA TRP A 1019 12.44 28.07 18.79
C TRP A 1019 13.67 27.86 19.67
N THR A 1020 14.82 28.32 19.19
CA THR A 1020 16.07 28.38 19.95
C THR A 1020 16.23 29.75 20.61
N ILE A 1021 16.20 29.76 21.95
CA ILE A 1021 16.24 30.98 22.77
C ILE A 1021 17.59 31.08 23.50
N LYS A 1022 18.28 32.21 23.36
CA LYS A 1022 19.52 32.52 24.07
C LYS A 1022 19.32 33.77 24.92
N TYR A 1023 19.67 33.71 26.21
CA TYR A 1023 19.44 34.81 27.15
C TYR A 1023 20.74 35.57 27.50
N MET A 1024 20.68 36.90 27.50
CA MET A 1024 21.71 37.77 28.06
C MET A 1024 21.42 38.05 29.54
N VAL A 1025 22.25 37.50 30.43
CA VAL A 1025 22.20 37.70 31.89
C VAL A 1025 23.35 38.62 32.31
N TRP A 1026 23.10 39.57 33.20
CA TRP A 1026 24.11 40.53 33.67
C TRP A 1026 24.11 40.69 35.19
N HIS A 1027 25.23 40.36 35.84
CA HIS A 1027 25.41 40.59 37.27
C HIS A 1027 26.05 41.97 37.57
N PRO A 1028 25.50 42.76 38.50
CA PRO A 1028 26.10 44.03 38.90
C PRO A 1028 27.45 43.81 39.61
N PRO A 1029 28.54 44.46 39.16
CA PRO A 1029 29.87 44.22 39.72
C PRO A 1029 29.96 44.64 41.19
N SER A 1030 30.56 43.78 42.02
CA SER A 1030 30.60 43.94 43.48
C SER A 1030 31.18 45.31 43.91
N PRO A 1031 30.54 46.02 44.85
CA PRO A 1031 30.89 47.42 45.16
C PRO A 1031 32.32 47.54 45.71
N GLN A 1032 33.14 48.33 45.01
CA GLN A 1032 34.49 48.70 45.45
C GLN A 1032 34.44 49.58 46.72
N PRO A 1033 35.39 49.45 47.65
CA PRO A 1033 35.40 50.23 48.89
C PRO A 1033 35.68 51.73 48.65
N GLU A 1034 34.95 52.59 49.35
CA GLU A 1034 35.03 54.05 49.21
C GLU A 1034 36.40 54.66 49.57
N PRO A 1035 36.92 55.61 48.78
CA PRO A 1035 37.96 56.54 49.21
C PRO A 1035 37.40 57.66 50.13
N GLU A 1036 38.18 58.13 51.10
CA GLU A 1036 37.77 59.21 52.01
C GLU A 1036 37.53 60.56 51.29
N PRO A 1037 36.52 61.38 51.70
CA PRO A 1037 36.14 62.60 51.00
C PRO A 1037 36.88 63.88 51.45
N GLU A 1038 37.16 64.78 50.51
CA GLU A 1038 37.49 66.20 50.77
C GLU A 1038 36.37 67.15 50.27
N PRO A 1039 36.23 68.38 50.82
CA PRO A 1039 34.89 68.87 51.15
C PRO A 1039 34.37 70.11 50.38
N THR A 1040 33.03 70.14 50.27
CA THR A 1040 32.12 71.30 50.46
C THR A 1040 31.89 72.37 49.37
N THR A 1041 30.63 72.39 48.87
CA THR A 1041 29.69 73.55 48.81
C THR A 1041 29.92 74.72 47.83
N PRO A 1042 28.93 75.62 47.61
CA PRO A 1042 27.46 75.40 47.48
C PRO A 1042 26.83 76.18 46.28
N ASP A 1043 25.54 75.95 45.97
CA ASP A 1043 24.45 76.92 46.20
C ASP A 1043 23.12 76.59 45.47
N ASN A 1044 22.03 77.00 46.11
CA ASN A 1044 20.63 77.10 45.67
C ASN A 1044 20.21 78.54 46.04
N PRO A 1045 19.31 79.31 45.37
CA PRO A 1045 18.04 78.84 44.78
C PRO A 1045 17.56 79.57 43.50
N ASP A 1046 16.35 79.25 42.98
CA ASP A 1046 15.16 80.14 43.05
C ASP A 1046 13.92 79.64 42.25
N SER A 1047 12.77 80.27 42.53
CA SER A 1047 11.45 80.15 41.87
C SER A 1047 10.66 81.47 42.12
N PRO A 1048 9.41 81.73 41.64
CA PRO A 1048 8.47 80.95 40.80
C PRO A 1048 7.80 81.81 39.67
N SER A 1049 6.57 81.45 39.22
CA SER A 1049 5.54 82.29 38.52
C SER A 1049 5.79 82.65 37.03
N ASP A 1050 4.79 82.94 36.16
CA ASP A 1050 3.30 82.87 36.26
C ASP A 1050 2.59 82.73 34.88
N ASN A 1051 1.27 82.46 34.96
CA ASN A 1051 0.20 82.16 33.96
C ASN A 1051 0.03 82.89 32.59
N ALA A 1052 -0.88 82.28 31.78
CA ALA A 1052 -1.77 82.83 30.71
C ALA A 1052 -1.27 82.81 29.23
N ASP A 1053 -2.10 82.59 28.19
CA ASP A 1053 -3.57 82.44 28.08
C ASP A 1053 -4.04 81.64 26.82
N SER A 1054 -5.37 81.42 26.71
CA SER A 1054 -6.23 81.18 25.52
C SER A 1054 -6.76 79.76 25.15
N SER A 1055 -8.07 79.54 25.40
CA SER A 1055 -9.14 78.93 24.54
C SER A 1055 -8.94 77.63 23.73
N SER A 1056 -9.89 76.70 23.48
CA SER A 1056 -11.32 76.46 23.89
C SER A 1056 -11.91 75.28 23.06
N SER A 1057 -12.97 74.50 23.41
CA SER A 1057 -13.64 74.16 24.68
C SER A 1057 -14.83 73.18 24.46
N GLY A 1058 -14.88 72.03 25.15
CA GLY A 1058 -16.08 71.16 25.35
C GLY A 1058 -16.32 70.06 24.28
N PHE A 1059 -16.61 68.77 24.55
CA PHE A 1059 -17.24 68.01 25.67
C PHE A 1059 -18.79 67.98 25.67
N THR A 1060 -19.40 66.78 25.56
CA THR A 1060 -20.49 66.12 26.39
C THR A 1060 -21.17 64.96 25.59
N LEU A 1061 -21.97 64.10 26.25
CA LEU A 1061 -22.47 62.77 25.81
C LEU A 1061 -23.99 62.70 25.45
N THR A 1062 -24.34 61.79 24.52
CA THR A 1062 -25.58 60.93 24.40
C THR A 1062 -27.01 61.55 24.37
N PRO A 1063 -28.07 60.83 23.92
CA PRO A 1063 -28.22 59.83 22.84
C PRO A 1063 -29.48 60.07 21.92
N ASP A 1064 -29.88 59.06 21.14
CA ASP A 1064 -31.27 58.72 20.73
C ASP A 1064 -31.94 59.39 19.49
N LYS A 1065 -32.00 58.68 18.33
CA LYS A 1065 -33.27 58.15 17.73
C LYS A 1065 -33.19 57.54 16.30
N LYS A 1066 -34.08 56.57 16.04
CA LYS A 1066 -34.41 56.02 14.70
C LYS A 1066 -35.19 57.03 13.83
N ILE A 1067 -35.01 56.96 12.50
CA ILE A 1067 -35.98 57.47 11.51
C ILE A 1067 -36.19 56.38 10.44
N ILE A 1068 -37.46 56.14 10.09
CA ILE A 1068 -37.89 55.32 8.95
C ILE A 1068 -38.48 56.25 7.89
N ILE A 1069 -38.05 56.13 6.64
CA ILE A 1069 -38.80 56.58 5.46
C ILE A 1069 -38.64 55.52 4.38
N GLY A 1070 -39.75 54.89 3.97
CA GLY A 1070 -39.80 53.98 2.83
C GLY A 1070 -40.66 54.55 1.70
N LEU A 1071 -40.28 54.24 0.46
CA LEU A 1071 -40.96 54.45 -0.83
C LEU A 1071 -40.04 53.80 -1.90
N GLY A 1072 -40.46 53.01 -2.88
CA GLY A 1072 -41.78 52.40 -3.08
C GLY A 1072 -41.98 51.88 -4.52
N SER A 1073 -42.21 50.58 -4.66
CA SER A 1073 -43.20 49.96 -5.57
C SER A 1073 -43.08 50.02 -7.11
N ILE A 1074 -43.43 48.88 -7.74
CA ILE A 1074 -44.17 48.70 -9.02
C ILE A 1074 -43.41 48.67 -10.38
N VAL A 1075 -43.54 47.50 -11.05
CA VAL A 1075 -43.46 47.19 -12.51
C VAL A 1075 -42.10 47.37 -13.23
N GLY A 1076 -41.61 46.45 -14.08
CA GLY A 1076 -42.04 45.06 -14.42
C GLY A 1076 -42.38 44.78 -15.91
N VAL A 1077 -42.42 43.48 -16.24
CA VAL A 1077 -43.23 42.84 -17.33
C VAL A 1077 -42.77 42.95 -18.81
N LEU A 1078 -42.26 41.81 -19.29
CA LEU A 1078 -42.35 41.18 -20.65
C LEU A 1078 -41.70 41.81 -21.90
N GLY A 1079 -41.14 40.90 -22.73
CA GLY A 1079 -40.38 41.21 -23.97
C GLY A 1079 -40.68 40.38 -25.24
N ILE A 1080 -41.33 39.20 -25.15
CA ILE A 1080 -41.98 38.42 -26.26
C ILE A 1080 -40.98 37.88 -27.34
N ILE A 1081 -40.98 36.61 -27.79
CA ILE A 1081 -41.73 35.92 -28.88
C ILE A 1081 -41.21 34.45 -28.85
N VAL A 1082 -41.94 33.32 -28.75
CA VAL A 1082 -43.27 32.83 -29.24
C VAL A 1082 -43.33 32.40 -30.71
N LEU A 1083 -43.03 31.12 -31.00
CA LEU A 1083 -43.60 30.29 -32.09
C LEU A 1083 -43.38 28.79 -31.71
N PHE A 1084 -44.39 28.00 -31.35
CA PHE A 1084 -45.28 27.20 -32.24
C PHE A 1084 -44.60 25.95 -32.86
N THR A 1085 -45.12 24.71 -32.81
CA THR A 1085 -46.46 24.16 -32.47
C THR A 1085 -46.44 22.67 -32.09
N GLY A 1086 -47.10 22.29 -30.99
CA GLY A 1086 -47.98 21.10 -30.82
C GLY A 1086 -47.39 19.67 -30.87
N ARG A 1087 -48.01 18.65 -30.26
CA ARG A 1087 -49.36 18.51 -29.66
C ARG A 1087 -49.35 17.51 -28.48
N ARG A 1088 -50.38 17.59 -27.61
CA ARG A 1088 -50.79 16.53 -26.66
C ARG A 1088 -51.02 15.18 -27.38
N ARG A 1089 -50.65 14.04 -26.76
CA ARG A 1089 -51.59 13.24 -25.94
C ARG A 1089 -50.97 11.97 -25.32
N ASP A 1090 -50.96 11.93 -23.99
CA ASP A 1090 -51.56 10.92 -23.09
C ASP A 1090 -52.24 9.66 -23.72
N PRO A 1091 -52.06 8.40 -23.21
CA PRO A 1091 -50.99 7.79 -22.36
C PRO A 1091 -50.14 6.67 -23.11
N PRO A 1092 -49.11 6.03 -22.48
CA PRO A 1092 -48.11 4.99 -22.98
C PRO A 1092 -48.59 3.65 -23.64
N PRO A 1093 -48.24 2.34 -23.34
CA PRO A 1093 -47.29 1.67 -22.37
C PRO A 1093 -46.46 0.44 -22.95
N PRO A 1094 -45.95 -0.66 -22.26
CA PRO A 1094 -45.90 -1.17 -20.83
C PRO A 1094 -44.53 -1.81 -20.31
N MET A 1095 -44.50 -2.61 -19.19
CA MET A 1095 -43.43 -2.93 -18.17
C MET A 1095 -42.81 -4.40 -17.99
N ARG A 1096 -43.14 -5.15 -16.89
CA ARG A 1096 -42.44 -6.26 -16.12
C ARG A 1096 -43.28 -7.58 -16.04
N LEU A 1097 -42.95 -8.70 -15.34
CA LEU A 1097 -41.70 -9.52 -15.27
C LEU A 1097 -42.05 -11.07 -15.38
N PRO A 1098 -41.35 -12.12 -14.84
CA PRO A 1098 -41.59 -13.54 -15.17
C PRO A 1098 -42.39 -14.28 -14.06
N PRO A 1099 -42.46 -15.63 -14.04
CA PRO A 1099 -41.39 -16.39 -13.36
C PRO A 1099 -41.09 -17.80 -13.92
N THR A 1100 -40.04 -18.41 -13.34
CA THR A 1100 -39.79 -19.87 -13.14
C THR A 1100 -40.15 -20.89 -14.22
N ASP A 1101 -39.13 -21.60 -14.75
CA ASP A 1101 -38.86 -22.99 -14.28
C ASP A 1101 -37.61 -23.63 -14.95
N ILE A 1102 -36.82 -24.37 -14.15
CA ILE A 1102 -35.74 -25.24 -14.64
C ILE A 1102 -36.10 -26.71 -14.35
N PRO A 1103 -36.08 -27.59 -15.37
CA PRO A 1103 -35.45 -28.89 -15.15
C PRO A 1103 -34.50 -29.32 -16.28
N GLN A 1104 -33.22 -29.43 -15.93
CA GLN A 1104 -32.07 -30.12 -16.57
C GLN A 1104 -32.24 -30.76 -17.98
N MET A 1105 -31.27 -30.49 -18.88
CA MET A 1105 -30.21 -31.47 -19.29
C MET A 1105 -29.48 -31.17 -20.62
N ILE A 1106 -28.14 -31.24 -20.58
CA ILE A 1106 -27.20 -31.71 -21.63
C ILE A 1106 -27.10 -30.92 -22.97
N GLY A 1107 -25.89 -30.41 -23.27
CA GLY A 1107 -25.22 -30.75 -24.55
C GLY A 1107 -24.57 -29.66 -25.44
N HIS A 1108 -23.23 -29.54 -25.33
CA HIS A 1108 -22.24 -29.22 -26.39
C HIS A 1108 -22.46 -28.11 -27.47
N ARG A 1109 -21.52 -27.15 -27.45
CA ARG A 1109 -20.74 -26.58 -28.59
C ARG A 1109 -21.42 -25.78 -29.72
N ASN A 1110 -21.09 -24.47 -29.69
CA ASN A 1110 -20.51 -23.65 -30.77
C ASN A 1110 -21.36 -23.05 -31.93
N PHE A 1111 -20.99 -21.79 -32.21
CA PHE A 1111 -20.95 -21.05 -33.49
C PHE A 1111 -22.17 -20.27 -34.06
N GLN A 1112 -21.98 -18.94 -34.03
CA GLN A 1112 -22.21 -17.94 -35.10
C GLN A 1112 -23.60 -17.26 -35.33
N ARG A 1113 -23.49 -15.93 -35.53
CA ARG A 1113 -24.51 -14.91 -35.88
C ARG A 1113 -24.93 -15.00 -37.38
N PRO A 1114 -25.79 -14.08 -37.89
CA PRO A 1114 -27.22 -13.80 -37.63
C PRO A 1114 -28.04 -14.17 -38.92
N PRO A 1115 -29.24 -13.61 -39.34
CA PRO A 1115 -29.46 -12.17 -39.63
C PRO A 1115 -30.93 -11.59 -39.59
N ASP A 1116 -31.01 -10.27 -39.81
CA ASP A 1116 -32.01 -9.53 -40.62
C ASP A 1116 -33.49 -9.27 -40.18
N GLU A 1117 -33.74 -8.01 -39.78
CA GLU A 1117 -34.57 -7.01 -40.50
C GLU A 1117 -36.13 -7.16 -40.62
N LYS A 1118 -36.98 -6.11 -40.66
CA LYS A 1118 -36.77 -4.65 -40.88
C LYS A 1118 -38.03 -3.80 -40.56
N PHE A 1119 -37.80 -2.48 -40.47
CA PHE A 1119 -38.77 -1.37 -40.37
C PHE A 1119 -39.39 -1.26 -38.95
N ARG A 1120 -39.51 -0.05 -38.40
CA ARG A 1120 -39.74 1.22 -39.11
C ARG A 1120 -38.60 2.23 -39.13
#